data_AF-A0SGJ5-F1
#
_entry.id   AF-A0SGJ5-F1
#
_cell.length_a   1.000
_cell.length_b   1.000
_cell.length_c   1.000
_cell.angle_alpha   90.00
_cell.angle_beta   90.00
_cell.angle_gamma   90.00
#
_symmetry.space_group_name_H-M   'P 1'
#
loop_
_entity.id
_entity.type
_entity.pdbx_description
1 polymer ?
#
loop_
_entity_poly.entity_id
_entity_poly.type
_entity_poly.pdbx_seq_one_letter_code
_entity_poly.pdbx_strand_id
1 'polypeptide(L)'
;MFSLVLWAGLPLLVLSSVTVPVTNHWPGGFQAKVCFTIDKEMTSWVVDLVFDHPVDTLSLWTADAKSTSADKTKWTLTSKTWNSQEHVGDELCIDINGQGSGDDWRVVKATLEGAADGGSYQVVTSAPLPPGVSAAPVSVPDGNGFPATTRVANVRDGLSEQWLTFTITGPTVMGWVVKFRCNKPVTNLNVADADALSHNADMTEWLLVNNDNKIALKAGTLEMKIEVKLVNVHDSAPQCSAILINMGVDNYTCGELPNKANSKYNYDDLLYKSILFYEAQRSGKLPANNRIPWRGDSALNDHGNAGEDLTGGWYDAGDFVKFNFPMAWSTAVLTWGLLQFKDAYQAAGQLEWMYESIKWPLDYLLKCHVSDNVLYVQVGDGGVDHGSWGRPEDMKMARPAFKIDASKPGSEVAMETAAAFAAGHLAFKEKDPSYSAKLLQHAKSLWQFAVTHKGKYSDSVSAAAGYYNSANVTDELCWGSLWLYKATKEPKYLEEALKHYDASPDWGMSWDDVFIGNQVSLYELTKEAKYKAAVEGTFKEWFPGGTVPYTPKGLAYRLQWGALRYASNMAMAALMAAEAGIHPDEYRHWAMCQIHYALGDTGRSFVVGFGKNPPVSPHHRSSSCPNLPVRCNMNYLHLDTPNTHMLCGALVGGPDSSDGYKDSRENYVNNEVACDYNAGFQTAVAGLRSLLIRHLHPEQKGGATCPYHGAAP
;
A
#
# COMPACT_ATOMS: atom_id res chain seq x y z
N MET A 1 -60.08 -3.27 -55.02
CA MET A 1 -59.63 -4.36 -54.14
C MET A 1 -58.72 -3.75 -53.10
N PHE A 2 -59.17 -3.71 -51.84
CA PHE A 2 -58.38 -3.25 -50.69
C PHE A 2 -57.18 -4.19 -50.48
N SER A 3 -55.98 -3.65 -50.28
CA SER A 3 -54.88 -4.39 -49.64
C SER A 3 -54.49 -3.64 -48.38
N LEU A 4 -54.78 -4.32 -47.26
CA LEU A 4 -54.47 -3.92 -45.90
C LEU A 4 -52.96 -3.90 -45.69
N VAL A 5 -52.50 -2.83 -45.07
CA VAL A 5 -51.22 -2.75 -44.36
C VAL A 5 -51.34 -3.63 -43.11
N LEU A 6 -50.46 -4.63 -42.98
CA LEU A 6 -50.26 -5.40 -41.75
C LEU A 6 -48.80 -5.26 -41.36
N TRP A 7 -48.56 -4.47 -40.32
CA TRP A 7 -47.29 -4.39 -39.61
C TRP A 7 -46.99 -5.77 -39.02
N ALA A 8 -45.81 -6.30 -39.35
CA ALA A 8 -45.27 -7.52 -38.77
C ALA A 8 -45.05 -7.31 -37.27
N GLY A 9 -45.54 -8.26 -36.47
CA GLY A 9 -45.37 -8.24 -35.02
C GLY A 9 -43.91 -8.22 -34.62
N LEU A 10 -43.58 -7.34 -33.66
CA LEU A 10 -42.35 -7.44 -32.88
C LEU A 10 -42.34 -8.80 -32.16
N PRO A 11 -41.18 -9.49 -32.08
CA PRO A 11 -41.05 -10.60 -31.15
C PRO A 11 -41.22 -10.05 -29.73
N LEU A 12 -42.09 -10.67 -28.93
CA LEU A 12 -42.19 -10.39 -27.50
C LEU A 12 -40.79 -10.56 -26.88
N LEU A 13 -40.23 -9.48 -26.34
CA LEU A 13 -39.13 -9.58 -25.38
C LEU A 13 -39.65 -10.37 -24.18
N VAL A 14 -39.05 -11.53 -23.93
CA VAL A 14 -39.27 -12.29 -22.69
C VAL A 14 -38.42 -11.62 -21.61
N LEU A 15 -39.07 -11.15 -20.54
CA LEU A 15 -38.45 -10.41 -19.45
C LEU A 15 -38.21 -11.37 -18.28
N SER A 16 -36.96 -11.68 -17.95
CA SER A 16 -36.62 -12.33 -16.68
C SER A 16 -36.81 -11.32 -15.54
N SER A 17 -37.45 -11.72 -14.45
CA SER A 17 -37.73 -10.84 -13.31
C SER A 17 -37.17 -11.45 -12.04
N VAL A 18 -36.33 -10.70 -11.34
CA VAL A 18 -35.69 -11.14 -10.09
C VAL A 18 -36.14 -10.23 -8.95
N THR A 19 -36.51 -10.83 -7.81
CA THR A 19 -36.71 -10.08 -6.56
C THR A 19 -35.36 -9.79 -5.94
N VAL A 20 -35.01 -8.52 -5.73
CA VAL A 20 -33.71 -8.13 -5.17
C VAL A 20 -33.88 -7.88 -3.67
N PRO A 21 -33.21 -8.65 -2.80
CA PRO A 21 -33.28 -8.39 -1.37
C PRO A 21 -32.57 -7.06 -1.07
N VAL A 22 -33.20 -6.25 -0.23
CA VAL A 22 -32.54 -5.11 0.41
C VAL A 22 -31.50 -5.66 1.37
N THR A 23 -30.23 -5.33 1.11
CA THR A 23 -29.06 -5.82 1.84
C THR A 23 -28.85 -5.06 3.15
N ASN A 24 -29.31 -3.81 3.23
CA ASN A 24 -29.30 -2.98 4.43
C ASN A 24 -30.39 -1.90 4.35
N HIS A 25 -30.97 -1.47 5.47
CA HIS A 25 -31.96 -0.39 5.51
C HIS A 25 -31.79 0.48 6.76
N TRP A 26 -32.21 1.73 6.66
CA TRP A 26 -32.20 2.73 7.75
C TRP A 26 -33.36 3.72 7.56
N PRO A 27 -33.68 4.55 8.55
CA PRO A 27 -34.76 5.53 8.41
C PRO A 27 -34.58 6.43 7.18
N GLY A 28 -35.48 6.30 6.21
CA GLY A 28 -35.47 7.05 4.96
C GLY A 28 -34.52 6.56 3.85
N GLY A 29 -33.84 5.41 3.99
CA GLY A 29 -33.02 4.85 2.91
C GLY A 29 -32.65 3.38 3.02
N PHE A 30 -32.13 2.83 1.92
CA PHE A 30 -31.78 1.41 1.81
C PHE A 30 -30.62 1.16 0.85
N GLN A 31 -30.02 -0.03 0.98
CA GLN A 31 -29.09 -0.62 0.05
C GLN A 31 -29.64 -1.92 -0.52
N ALA A 32 -29.45 -2.14 -1.81
CA ALA A 32 -29.75 -3.41 -2.46
C ALA A 32 -28.65 -3.73 -3.49
N LYS A 33 -28.46 -5.01 -3.80
CA LYS A 33 -27.53 -5.44 -4.84
C LYS A 33 -28.21 -6.44 -5.76
N VAL A 34 -28.26 -6.14 -7.05
CA VAL A 34 -28.75 -7.06 -8.08
C VAL A 34 -27.60 -7.51 -8.96
N CYS A 35 -27.52 -8.80 -9.26
CA CYS A 35 -26.51 -9.34 -10.16
C CYS A 35 -27.18 -10.12 -11.30
N PHE A 36 -26.66 -9.97 -12.52
CA PHE A 36 -27.10 -10.69 -13.71
C PHE A 36 -25.91 -11.44 -14.31
N THR A 37 -26.09 -12.72 -14.61
CA THR A 37 -25.12 -13.44 -15.46
C THR A 37 -25.30 -13.00 -16.91
N ILE A 38 -24.21 -12.61 -17.55
CA ILE A 38 -24.22 -12.12 -18.92
C ILE A 38 -24.12 -13.29 -19.89
N ASP A 39 -25.17 -13.49 -20.67
CA ASP A 39 -25.30 -14.62 -21.61
C ASP A 39 -25.08 -14.21 -23.08
N LYS A 40 -24.94 -12.90 -23.34
CA LYS A 40 -24.64 -12.31 -24.65
C LYS A 40 -23.72 -11.11 -24.49
N GLU A 41 -22.85 -10.89 -25.47
CA GLU A 41 -22.01 -9.69 -25.55
C GLU A 41 -22.84 -8.42 -25.54
N MET A 42 -22.48 -7.47 -24.68
CA MET A 42 -23.16 -6.18 -24.56
C MET A 42 -22.18 -5.02 -24.75
N THR A 43 -22.59 -4.04 -25.54
CA THR A 43 -21.84 -2.76 -25.70
C THR A 43 -22.46 -1.62 -24.88
N SER A 44 -23.67 -1.86 -24.37
CA SER A 44 -24.40 -1.09 -23.37
C SER A 44 -25.46 -1.99 -22.74
N TRP A 45 -25.89 -1.69 -21.52
CA TRP A 45 -26.97 -2.42 -20.86
C TRP A 45 -27.98 -1.47 -20.21
N VAL A 46 -29.22 -1.96 -20.10
CA VAL A 46 -30.35 -1.26 -19.49
C VAL A 46 -31.01 -2.20 -18.50
N VAL A 47 -31.22 -1.73 -17.27
CA VAL A 47 -31.90 -2.49 -16.21
C VAL A 47 -33.11 -1.72 -15.72
N ASP A 48 -34.28 -2.35 -15.79
CA ASP A 48 -35.52 -1.83 -15.21
C ASP A 48 -35.70 -2.37 -13.79
N LEU A 49 -35.94 -1.46 -12.85
CA LEU A 49 -36.26 -1.73 -11.45
C LEU A 49 -37.71 -1.35 -11.14
N VAL A 50 -38.38 -2.21 -10.38
CA VAL A 50 -39.71 -1.96 -9.79
C VAL A 50 -39.62 -2.17 -8.29
N PHE A 51 -40.11 -1.19 -7.55
CA PHE A 51 -40.22 -1.17 -6.10
C PHE A 51 -41.69 -1.34 -5.68
N ASP A 52 -41.92 -1.94 -4.52
CA ASP A 52 -43.25 -2.02 -3.90
C ASP A 52 -43.73 -0.69 -3.28
N HIS A 53 -42.79 0.22 -3.02
CA HIS A 53 -43.05 1.55 -2.49
C HIS A 53 -42.32 2.65 -3.30
N PRO A 54 -42.81 3.90 -3.28
CA PRO A 54 -42.12 5.03 -3.90
C PRO A 54 -40.69 5.20 -3.38
N VAL A 55 -39.74 5.34 -4.30
CA VAL A 55 -38.35 5.69 -3.99
C VAL A 55 -38.07 7.06 -4.57
N ASP A 56 -37.68 8.02 -3.73
CA ASP A 56 -37.53 9.41 -4.14
C ASP A 56 -36.29 9.66 -5.00
N THR A 57 -35.18 9.01 -4.67
CA THR A 57 -33.90 9.09 -5.38
C THR A 57 -33.16 7.75 -5.37
N LEU A 58 -32.42 7.48 -6.44
CA LEU A 58 -31.46 6.39 -6.52
C LEU A 58 -30.06 6.95 -6.81
N SER A 59 -29.06 6.45 -6.09
CA SER A 59 -27.65 6.73 -6.28
C SER A 59 -26.92 5.43 -6.57
N LEU A 60 -26.30 5.36 -7.76
CA LEU A 60 -25.56 4.19 -8.22
C LEU A 60 -24.22 4.63 -8.79
N TRP A 61 -23.21 3.79 -8.60
CA TRP A 61 -21.87 4.04 -9.14
C TRP A 61 -21.80 3.69 -10.63
N THR A 62 -22.34 2.54 -11.03
CA THR A 62 -22.15 1.92 -12.35
C THR A 62 -23.15 2.37 -13.43
N ALA A 63 -24.23 3.04 -13.06
CA ALA A 63 -25.30 3.46 -13.97
C ALA A 63 -25.85 4.84 -13.65
N ASP A 64 -26.47 5.45 -14.66
CA ASP A 64 -27.36 6.59 -14.47
C ASP A 64 -28.80 6.07 -14.25
N ALA A 65 -29.50 6.67 -13.29
CA ALA A 65 -30.87 6.27 -12.93
C ALA A 65 -31.88 7.32 -13.33
N LYS A 66 -33.01 6.88 -13.89
CA LYS A 66 -34.14 7.75 -14.20
C LYS A 66 -35.45 7.08 -13.82
N SER A 67 -36.27 7.78 -13.02
CA SER A 67 -37.62 7.30 -12.73
C SER A 67 -38.48 7.33 -13.98
N THR A 68 -39.20 6.25 -14.24
CA THR A 68 -40.08 6.07 -15.41
C THR A 68 -41.57 6.04 -15.04
N SER A 69 -41.89 6.32 -13.78
CA SER A 69 -43.25 6.35 -13.24
C SER A 69 -43.49 7.62 -12.43
N ALA A 70 -44.71 8.18 -12.52
CA ALA A 70 -45.06 9.40 -11.79
C ALA A 70 -45.13 9.20 -10.26
N ASP A 71 -45.38 7.97 -9.81
CA ASP A 71 -45.40 7.55 -8.40
C ASP A 71 -44.01 7.09 -7.90
N LYS A 72 -42.98 7.18 -8.74
CA LYS A 72 -41.59 6.78 -8.48
C LYS A 72 -41.37 5.34 -8.01
N THR A 73 -42.27 4.43 -8.38
CA THR A 73 -42.13 2.99 -8.10
C THR A 73 -41.32 2.24 -9.17
N LYS A 74 -41.06 2.87 -10.32
CA LYS A 74 -40.31 2.30 -11.45
C LYS A 74 -39.16 3.20 -11.86
N TRP A 75 -38.01 2.57 -12.11
CA TRP A 75 -36.76 3.22 -12.48
C TRP A 75 -36.06 2.45 -13.59
N THR A 76 -35.47 3.16 -14.53
CA THR A 76 -34.61 2.59 -15.57
C THR A 76 -33.18 3.03 -15.30
N LEU A 77 -32.28 2.06 -15.28
CA LEU A 77 -30.84 2.23 -15.14
C LEU A 77 -30.19 2.07 -16.51
N THR A 78 -29.28 2.97 -16.86
CA THR A 78 -28.49 2.88 -18.09
C THR A 78 -27.00 2.89 -17.75
N SER A 79 -26.24 1.98 -18.34
CA SER A 79 -24.81 1.87 -18.07
C SER A 79 -24.06 3.17 -18.30
N LYS A 80 -23.11 3.50 -17.40
CA LYS A 80 -22.14 4.56 -17.66
C LYS A 80 -21.15 4.08 -18.73
N THR A 81 -20.57 5.02 -19.47
CA THR A 81 -19.66 4.71 -20.59
C THR A 81 -18.44 3.88 -20.22
N TRP A 82 -17.99 3.91 -18.96
CA TRP A 82 -16.87 3.11 -18.47
C TRP A 82 -17.27 1.70 -17.97
N ASN A 83 -18.57 1.45 -17.80
CA ASN A 83 -19.15 0.16 -17.38
C ASN A 83 -20.17 -0.35 -18.41
N SER A 84 -20.02 0.01 -19.69
CA SER A 84 -21.02 -0.30 -20.71
C SER A 84 -20.76 -1.61 -21.44
N GLN A 85 -19.54 -2.12 -21.39
CA GLN A 85 -19.13 -3.35 -22.06
C GLN A 85 -19.14 -4.52 -21.07
N GLU A 86 -19.89 -5.57 -21.39
CA GLU A 86 -19.96 -6.80 -20.60
C GLU A 86 -19.89 -8.00 -21.55
N HIS A 87 -19.16 -9.04 -21.16
CA HIS A 87 -18.87 -10.21 -21.99
C HIS A 87 -19.65 -11.45 -21.53
N VAL A 88 -19.84 -12.41 -22.43
CA VAL A 88 -20.50 -13.68 -22.07
C VAL A 88 -19.73 -14.39 -20.96
N GLY A 89 -20.41 -14.68 -19.85
CA GLY A 89 -19.84 -15.31 -18.67
C GLY A 89 -19.54 -14.34 -17.53
N ASP A 90 -19.57 -13.03 -17.79
CA ASP A 90 -19.44 -12.01 -16.75
C ASP A 90 -20.65 -12.00 -15.81
N GLU A 91 -20.46 -11.45 -14.61
CA GLU A 91 -21.54 -11.19 -13.66
C GLU A 91 -21.68 -9.67 -13.47
N LEU A 92 -22.69 -9.09 -14.11
CA LEU A 92 -23.03 -7.68 -13.95
C LEU A 92 -23.74 -7.48 -12.62
N CYS A 93 -23.02 -6.98 -11.62
CA CYS A 93 -23.57 -6.61 -10.32
C CYS A 93 -23.76 -5.10 -10.19
N ILE A 94 -24.95 -4.68 -9.78
CA ILE A 94 -25.33 -3.28 -9.59
C ILE A 94 -25.68 -3.06 -8.12
N ASP A 95 -24.88 -2.24 -7.45
CA ASP A 95 -25.16 -1.75 -6.10
C ASP A 95 -26.07 -0.51 -6.16
N ILE A 96 -27.19 -0.58 -5.43
CA ILE A 96 -28.27 0.40 -5.44
C ILE A 96 -28.34 1.03 -4.06
N ASN A 97 -28.18 2.35 -3.96
CA ASN A 97 -28.52 3.12 -2.76
C ASN A 97 -29.78 3.94 -3.05
N GLY A 98 -30.86 3.71 -2.31
CA GLY A 98 -32.12 4.44 -2.47
C GLY A 98 -32.51 5.27 -1.25
N GLN A 99 -33.26 6.36 -1.48
CA GLN A 99 -33.88 7.17 -0.43
C GLN A 99 -35.36 7.37 -0.72
N GLY A 100 -36.21 7.43 0.31
CA GLY A 100 -37.65 7.67 0.16
C GLY A 100 -38.40 7.75 1.49
N SER A 101 -39.71 8.00 1.44
CA SER A 101 -40.58 8.01 2.63
C SER A 101 -41.11 6.60 2.95
N GLY A 102 -40.50 5.90 3.90
CA GLY A 102 -40.86 4.53 4.32
C GLY A 102 -39.74 3.92 5.17
N ASP A 103 -39.89 2.65 5.59
CA ASP A 103 -38.84 1.86 6.30
C ASP A 103 -38.76 0.38 5.83
N ASP A 104 -39.68 -0.10 4.97
CA ASP A 104 -39.69 -1.46 4.40
C ASP A 104 -39.77 -1.33 2.88
N TRP A 105 -38.61 -1.28 2.21
CA TRP A 105 -38.53 -1.23 0.74
C TRP A 105 -38.12 -2.59 0.19
N ARG A 106 -38.73 -3.01 -0.92
CA ARG A 106 -38.30 -4.19 -1.64
C ARG A 106 -38.23 -3.88 -3.12
N VAL A 107 -37.14 -4.30 -3.75
CA VAL A 107 -37.08 -4.34 -5.21
C VAL A 107 -37.86 -5.60 -5.62
N VAL A 108 -39.13 -5.41 -5.94
CA VAL A 108 -40.00 -6.53 -6.29
C VAL A 108 -39.64 -7.12 -7.66
N LYS A 109 -38.98 -6.35 -8.52
CA LYS A 109 -38.51 -6.82 -9.82
C LYS A 109 -37.32 -6.01 -10.33
N ALA A 110 -36.27 -6.71 -10.76
CA ALA A 110 -35.20 -6.19 -11.60
C ALA A 110 -35.12 -7.00 -12.91
N THR A 111 -34.96 -6.31 -14.03
CA THR A 111 -34.91 -6.93 -15.36
C THR A 111 -33.83 -6.28 -16.22
N LEU A 112 -32.88 -7.09 -16.71
CA LEU A 112 -31.89 -6.69 -17.71
C LEU A 112 -32.46 -6.90 -19.12
N GLU A 113 -32.42 -5.87 -19.97
CA GLU A 113 -32.87 -5.98 -21.35
C GLU A 113 -31.95 -6.94 -22.15
N GLY A 114 -32.50 -8.07 -22.64
CA GLY A 114 -31.82 -8.97 -23.59
C GLY A 114 -31.28 -10.30 -23.04
N ALA A 115 -31.32 -10.53 -21.73
CA ALA A 115 -30.83 -11.76 -21.08
C ALA A 115 -31.80 -12.96 -21.19
N ALA A 116 -31.28 -14.19 -21.40
CA ALA A 116 -32.05 -15.44 -21.33
C ALA A 116 -32.22 -15.97 -19.90
N ASP A 117 -33.29 -16.74 -19.66
CA ASP A 117 -33.64 -17.33 -18.37
C ASP A 117 -32.56 -18.33 -17.89
N GLY A 118 -32.05 -18.15 -16.67
CA GLY A 118 -31.24 -19.19 -16.01
C GLY A 118 -30.09 -18.79 -15.09
N GLY A 119 -30.14 -17.65 -14.39
CA GLY A 119 -29.17 -17.35 -13.33
C GLY A 119 -29.44 -18.17 -12.06
N SER A 120 -28.56 -19.11 -11.73
CA SER A 120 -28.53 -19.77 -10.42
C SER A 120 -27.85 -18.87 -9.39
N TYR A 121 -28.51 -18.53 -8.28
CA TYR A 121 -27.95 -17.63 -7.25
C TYR A 121 -27.36 -18.43 -6.07
N GLN A 122 -26.11 -18.13 -5.72
CA GLN A 122 -25.52 -18.44 -4.42
C GLN A 122 -25.66 -17.22 -3.52
N VAL A 123 -26.35 -17.41 -2.39
CA VAL A 123 -26.46 -16.43 -1.32
C VAL A 123 -25.11 -16.40 -0.59
N VAL A 124 -24.30 -15.35 -0.80
CA VAL A 124 -23.25 -14.99 0.16
C VAL A 124 -23.84 -13.94 1.09
N THR A 125 -24.72 -14.38 1.99
CA THR A 125 -24.84 -13.72 3.27
C THR A 125 -23.63 -14.14 4.07
N SER A 126 -22.98 -13.20 4.77
CA SER A 126 -22.23 -13.59 5.95
C SER A 126 -23.25 -14.23 6.89
N ALA A 127 -23.30 -15.56 6.90
CA ALA A 127 -24.13 -16.29 7.84
C ALA A 127 -23.78 -15.80 9.26
N PRO A 128 -24.76 -15.58 10.14
CA PRO A 128 -24.51 -15.76 11.55
C PRO A 128 -23.89 -17.15 11.70
N LEU A 129 -22.84 -17.27 12.53
CA LEU A 129 -22.27 -18.57 12.83
C LEU A 129 -23.39 -19.56 13.18
N PRO A 130 -23.32 -20.82 12.72
CA PRO A 130 -24.25 -21.84 13.16
C PRO A 130 -24.30 -21.84 14.69
N PRO A 131 -25.48 -22.02 15.33
CA PRO A 131 -25.55 -22.17 16.78
C PRO A 131 -24.62 -23.31 17.21
N GLY A 132 -23.53 -22.99 17.92
CA GLY A 132 -22.57 -23.97 18.41
C GLY A 132 -21.18 -23.98 17.77
N VAL A 133 -20.83 -23.06 16.87
CA VAL A 133 -19.43 -22.86 16.45
C VAL A 133 -18.80 -21.77 17.31
N SER A 134 -18.03 -22.16 18.34
CA SER A 134 -17.14 -21.21 18.99
C SER A 134 -16.02 -20.87 18.00
N ALA A 135 -16.01 -19.64 17.48
CA ALA A 135 -14.76 -19.08 16.99
C ALA A 135 -13.71 -19.23 18.10
N ALA A 136 -12.48 -19.64 17.75
CA ALA A 136 -11.39 -19.67 18.72
C ALA A 136 -11.40 -18.32 19.48
N PRO A 137 -11.35 -18.32 20.82
CA PRO A 137 -11.51 -17.10 21.59
C PRO A 137 -10.45 -16.11 21.13
N VAL A 138 -10.88 -15.00 20.53
CA VAL A 138 -10.00 -13.87 20.23
C VAL A 138 -9.51 -13.38 21.58
N SER A 139 -8.26 -13.68 21.92
CA SER A 139 -7.67 -13.30 23.20
C SER A 139 -7.42 -11.80 23.19
N VAL A 140 -8.34 -11.04 23.75
CA VAL A 140 -8.13 -9.62 24.03
C VAL A 140 -7.45 -9.51 25.41
N PRO A 141 -6.39 -8.71 25.60
CA PRO A 141 -5.71 -8.57 26.88
C PRO A 141 -6.66 -8.18 28.03
N ASP A 142 -6.42 -8.70 29.23
CA ASP A 142 -7.09 -8.25 30.46
C ASP A 142 -6.24 -7.11 31.09
N GLY A 143 -6.43 -5.86 30.64
CA GLY A 143 -5.80 -4.70 31.27
C GLY A 143 -5.77 -3.42 30.43
N ASN A 144 -5.92 -2.26 31.09
CA ASN A 144 -5.90 -0.87 30.55
C ASN A 144 -7.04 -0.44 29.61
N GLY A 145 -8.27 -0.92 29.83
CA GLY A 145 -9.46 -0.40 29.17
C GLY A 145 -10.21 0.66 29.99
N PHE A 146 -11.17 1.35 29.37
CA PHE A 146 -12.08 2.28 30.03
C PHE A 146 -13.25 1.49 30.63
N PRO A 147 -13.41 1.41 31.96
CA PRO A 147 -14.56 0.75 32.56
C PRO A 147 -15.83 1.59 32.37
N ALA A 148 -16.96 0.93 32.14
CA ALA A 148 -18.26 1.59 32.11
C ALA A 148 -18.86 1.71 33.50
N THR A 149 -19.55 2.83 33.77
CA THR A 149 -20.65 2.83 34.74
C THR A 149 -21.91 2.30 34.07
N THR A 150 -22.61 1.37 34.73
CA THR A 150 -23.81 0.72 34.17
C THR A 150 -25.07 1.21 34.87
N ARG A 151 -26.14 1.47 34.09
CA ARG A 151 -27.46 1.85 34.62
C ARG A 151 -28.57 1.11 33.88
N VAL A 152 -29.38 0.35 34.62
CA VAL A 152 -30.61 -0.23 34.07
C VAL A 152 -31.64 0.89 33.88
N ALA A 153 -32.11 1.09 32.64
CA ALA A 153 -33.14 2.09 32.33
C ALA A 153 -34.55 1.51 32.38
N ASN A 154 -34.74 0.29 31.89
CA ASN A 154 -36.05 -0.36 31.85
C ASN A 154 -35.93 -1.89 31.87
N VAL A 155 -36.95 -2.57 32.40
CA VAL A 155 -37.10 -4.02 32.33
C VAL A 155 -38.55 -4.34 31.96
N ARG A 156 -38.76 -5.01 30.83
CA ARG A 156 -40.10 -5.38 30.34
C ARG A 156 -40.04 -6.66 29.52
N ASP A 157 -41.01 -7.56 29.70
CA ASP A 157 -41.23 -8.72 28.84
C ASP A 157 -39.97 -9.57 28.52
N GLY A 158 -39.10 -9.77 29.52
CA GLY A 158 -37.83 -10.50 29.34
C GLY A 158 -36.72 -9.74 28.63
N LEU A 159 -36.85 -8.43 28.45
CA LEU A 159 -35.82 -7.51 27.98
C LEU A 159 -35.39 -6.57 29.10
N SER A 160 -34.08 -6.35 29.22
CA SER A 160 -33.52 -5.30 30.06
C SER A 160 -32.76 -4.31 29.19
N GLU A 161 -33.16 -3.04 29.27
CA GLU A 161 -32.46 -1.93 28.66
C GLU A 161 -31.44 -1.37 29.67
N GLN A 162 -30.18 -1.32 29.27
CA GLN A 162 -29.08 -0.81 30.09
C GLN A 162 -28.27 0.22 29.33
N TRP A 163 -27.77 1.22 30.04
CA TRP A 163 -26.81 2.19 29.54
C TRP A 163 -25.44 1.87 30.09
N LEU A 164 -24.46 1.81 29.21
CA LEU A 164 -23.04 1.81 29.53
C LEU A 164 -22.48 3.19 29.26
N THR A 165 -21.88 3.81 30.26
CA THR A 165 -21.23 5.12 30.11
C THR A 165 -19.73 4.94 30.31
N PHE A 166 -18.95 5.15 29.26
CA PHE A 166 -17.50 5.11 29.27
C PHE A 166 -16.94 6.54 29.32
N THR A 167 -15.97 6.79 30.19
CA THR A 167 -15.21 8.05 30.19
C THR A 167 -13.88 7.82 29.48
N ILE A 168 -13.78 8.25 28.23
CA ILE A 168 -12.60 8.14 27.39
C ILE A 168 -11.64 9.29 27.72
N THR A 169 -10.40 8.95 28.04
CA THR A 169 -9.34 9.90 28.36
C THR A 169 -8.10 9.60 27.52
N GLY A 170 -7.27 10.61 27.28
CA GLY A 170 -6.05 10.47 26.47
C GLY A 170 -6.27 10.66 24.97
N PRO A 171 -5.38 10.09 24.13
CA PRO A 171 -5.49 10.16 22.67
C PRO A 171 -6.77 9.52 22.12
N THR A 172 -7.12 9.85 20.87
CA THR A 172 -8.25 9.23 20.18
C THR A 172 -8.11 7.71 20.16
N VAL A 173 -9.17 7.01 20.57
CA VAL A 173 -9.29 5.55 20.48
C VAL A 173 -9.61 5.19 19.03
N MET A 174 -8.75 4.41 18.39
CA MET A 174 -8.87 4.03 16.98
C MET A 174 -9.27 2.56 16.89
N GLY A 175 -10.55 2.29 16.65
CA GLY A 175 -11.10 0.95 16.78
C GLY A 175 -11.15 0.48 18.24
N TRP A 176 -12.21 -0.20 18.63
CA TRP A 176 -12.37 -0.65 20.00
C TRP A 176 -13.23 -1.91 20.11
N VAL A 177 -12.98 -2.64 21.19
CA VAL A 177 -13.81 -3.76 21.61
C VAL A 177 -14.33 -3.51 23.02
N VAL A 178 -15.51 -4.05 23.34
CA VAL A 178 -16.04 -4.02 24.70
C VAL A 178 -16.14 -5.45 25.21
N LYS A 179 -15.44 -5.75 26.31
CA LYS A 179 -15.69 -6.96 27.10
C LYS A 179 -16.89 -6.69 28.00
N PHE A 180 -18.01 -7.36 27.75
CA PHE A 180 -19.27 -7.21 28.47
C PHE A 180 -19.56 -8.48 29.28
N ARG A 181 -19.60 -8.36 30.61
CA ARG A 181 -19.76 -9.49 31.53
C ARG A 181 -20.97 -9.31 32.41
N CYS A 182 -21.84 -10.30 32.47
CA CYS A 182 -23.04 -10.32 33.30
C CYS A 182 -22.99 -11.46 34.32
N ASN A 183 -23.61 -11.26 35.48
CA ASN A 183 -23.71 -12.29 36.52
C ASN A 183 -24.68 -13.44 36.19
N LYS A 184 -25.40 -13.36 35.06
CA LYS A 184 -26.38 -14.33 34.58
C LYS A 184 -26.33 -14.40 33.04
N PRO A 185 -26.72 -15.52 32.41
CA PRO A 185 -26.72 -15.66 30.96
C PRO A 185 -27.61 -14.62 30.27
N VAL A 186 -27.09 -14.02 29.20
CA VAL A 186 -27.82 -13.12 28.29
C VAL A 186 -27.91 -13.82 26.94
N THR A 187 -29.12 -14.13 26.48
CA THR A 187 -29.33 -14.98 25.28
C THR A 187 -29.27 -14.22 23.96
N ASN A 188 -29.48 -12.90 24.02
CA ASN A 188 -29.32 -12.02 22.88
C ASN A 188 -28.95 -10.61 23.37
N LEU A 189 -28.17 -9.91 22.57
CA LEU A 189 -27.63 -8.60 22.90
C LEU A 189 -27.71 -7.72 21.65
N ASN A 190 -28.45 -6.61 21.76
CA ASN A 190 -28.58 -5.61 20.70
C ASN A 190 -27.92 -4.30 21.14
N VAL A 191 -27.03 -3.76 20.31
CA VAL A 191 -26.23 -2.57 20.60
C VAL A 191 -26.18 -1.69 19.36
N ALA A 192 -26.53 -0.41 19.50
CA ALA A 192 -26.62 0.50 18.36
C ALA A 192 -25.23 0.90 17.79
N ASP A 193 -24.21 0.95 18.65
CA ASP A 193 -22.87 1.46 18.35
C ASP A 193 -21.81 0.35 18.17
N ALA A 194 -22.20 -0.92 18.32
CA ALA A 194 -21.30 -2.07 18.28
C ALA A 194 -22.00 -3.33 17.77
N ASP A 195 -21.21 -4.23 17.18
CA ASP A 195 -21.65 -5.57 16.80
C ASP A 195 -21.21 -6.59 17.85
N ALA A 196 -22.05 -7.59 18.12
CA ALA A 196 -21.64 -8.75 18.92
C ALA A 196 -20.68 -9.63 18.11
N LEU A 197 -19.44 -9.78 18.59
CA LEU A 197 -18.40 -10.54 17.91
C LEU A 197 -18.38 -12.00 18.34
N SER A 198 -18.45 -12.26 19.66
CA SER A 198 -18.46 -13.60 20.23
C SER A 198 -18.99 -13.60 21.66
N HIS A 199 -19.22 -14.79 22.22
CA HIS A 199 -19.57 -14.98 23.63
C HIS A 199 -18.97 -16.28 24.18
N ASN A 200 -18.89 -16.40 25.51
CA ASN A 200 -18.51 -17.65 26.17
C ASN A 200 -19.67 -18.66 26.22
N ALA A 201 -19.38 -19.93 26.54
CA ALA A 201 -20.33 -21.03 26.41
C ALA A 201 -21.60 -20.89 27.28
N ASP A 202 -21.50 -20.24 28.44
CA ASP A 202 -22.60 -19.96 29.36
C ASP A 202 -23.28 -18.60 29.10
N MET A 203 -22.88 -17.88 28.06
CA MET A 203 -23.45 -16.59 27.62
C MET A 203 -23.41 -15.50 28.70
N THR A 204 -22.45 -15.58 29.63
CA THR A 204 -22.23 -14.59 30.69
C THR A 204 -21.18 -13.55 30.29
N GLU A 205 -20.37 -13.82 29.26
CA GLU A 205 -19.38 -12.90 28.71
C GLU A 205 -19.57 -12.77 27.21
N TRP A 206 -19.61 -11.53 26.74
CA TRP A 206 -19.73 -11.13 25.35
C TRP A 206 -18.58 -10.23 24.98
N LEU A 207 -18.04 -10.41 23.77
CA LEU A 207 -17.10 -9.49 23.15
C LEU A 207 -17.85 -8.71 22.08
N LEU A 208 -17.87 -7.39 22.22
CA LEU A 208 -18.46 -6.46 21.25
C LEU A 208 -17.35 -5.76 20.50
N VAL A 209 -17.60 -5.36 19.25
CA VAL A 209 -16.66 -4.61 18.41
C VAL A 209 -17.36 -3.39 17.83
N ASN A 210 -16.67 -2.27 17.70
CA ASN A 210 -17.25 -1.07 17.10
C ASN A 210 -17.85 -1.36 15.71
N ASN A 211 -18.97 -0.74 15.40
CA ASN A 211 -19.48 -0.70 14.04
C ASN A 211 -18.86 0.47 13.24
N ASP A 212 -19.24 0.57 11.96
CA ASP A 212 -18.68 1.56 11.04
C ASP A 212 -19.03 3.01 11.39
N ASN A 213 -20.06 3.25 12.21
CA ASN A 213 -20.46 4.59 12.64
C ASN A 213 -19.59 5.14 13.78
N LYS A 214 -18.82 4.29 14.46
CA LYS A 214 -18.10 4.63 15.71
C LYS A 214 -16.66 4.10 15.71
N ILE A 215 -15.97 4.18 14.57
CA ILE A 215 -14.60 3.68 14.42
C ILE A 215 -13.53 4.47 15.20
N ALA A 216 -13.82 5.72 15.59
CA ALA A 216 -12.89 6.56 16.34
C ALA A 216 -13.62 7.29 17.48
N LEU A 217 -13.03 7.31 18.69
CA LEU A 217 -13.57 7.99 19.86
C LEU A 217 -12.58 9.02 20.39
N LYS A 218 -12.94 10.31 20.33
CA LYS A 218 -12.19 11.39 20.97
C LYS A 218 -12.38 11.34 22.49
N ALA A 219 -11.50 11.99 23.25
CA ALA A 219 -11.66 12.13 24.69
C ALA A 219 -13.04 12.75 25.03
N GLY A 220 -13.73 12.18 26.01
CA GLY A 220 -15.10 12.54 26.34
C GLY A 220 -15.91 11.34 26.85
N THR A 221 -17.23 11.44 26.73
CA THR A 221 -18.15 10.39 27.19
C THR A 221 -18.73 9.64 26.00
N LEU A 222 -18.65 8.31 26.04
CA LEU A 222 -19.40 7.43 25.15
C LEU A 222 -20.53 6.80 25.97
N GLU A 223 -21.78 7.07 25.56
CA GLU A 223 -22.96 6.39 26.09
C GLU A 223 -23.43 5.35 25.08
N MET A 224 -23.47 4.09 25.49
CA MET A 224 -23.96 2.99 24.68
C MET A 224 -25.22 2.41 25.30
N LYS A 225 -26.28 2.36 24.50
CA LYS A 225 -27.51 1.65 24.84
C LYS A 225 -27.35 0.17 24.48
N ILE A 226 -27.65 -0.70 25.45
CA ILE A 226 -27.69 -2.15 25.27
C ILE A 226 -29.07 -2.66 25.66
N GLU A 227 -29.67 -3.45 24.78
CA GLU A 227 -30.82 -4.29 25.12
C GLU A 227 -30.38 -5.74 25.28
N VAL A 228 -30.60 -6.30 26.47
CA VAL A 228 -30.28 -7.69 26.79
C VAL A 228 -31.56 -8.51 26.91
N LYS A 229 -31.60 -9.67 26.24
CA LYS A 229 -32.70 -10.63 26.36
C LYS A 229 -32.38 -11.69 27.41
N LEU A 230 -33.26 -11.78 28.40
CA LEU A 230 -33.15 -12.71 29.53
C LEU A 230 -33.60 -14.11 29.13
N VAL A 231 -33.09 -15.13 29.83
CA VAL A 231 -33.52 -16.52 29.64
C VAL A 231 -34.98 -16.69 30.04
N ASN A 232 -35.42 -16.09 31.16
CA ASN A 232 -36.82 -16.10 31.58
C ASN A 232 -37.40 -14.67 31.64
N VAL A 233 -38.65 -14.53 31.21
CA VAL A 233 -39.36 -13.24 31.13
C VAL A 233 -39.62 -12.55 32.48
N HIS A 234 -39.50 -13.29 33.59
CA HIS A 234 -39.69 -12.79 34.95
C HIS A 234 -38.37 -12.58 35.71
N ASP A 235 -37.23 -12.80 35.07
CA ASP A 235 -35.94 -12.60 35.73
C ASP A 235 -35.67 -11.12 35.99
N SER A 236 -35.01 -10.83 37.12
CA SER A 236 -34.47 -9.50 37.38
C SER A 236 -33.42 -9.14 36.32
N ALA A 237 -33.26 -7.85 36.02
CA ALA A 237 -32.16 -7.38 35.17
C ALA A 237 -30.80 -7.95 35.62
N PRO A 238 -29.96 -8.41 34.69
CA PRO A 238 -28.63 -8.92 35.01
C PRO A 238 -27.74 -7.76 35.45
N GLN A 239 -26.89 -8.01 36.42
CA GLN A 239 -25.84 -7.07 36.80
C GLN A 239 -24.68 -7.29 35.83
N CYS A 240 -24.43 -6.28 35.00
CA CYS A 240 -23.39 -6.35 33.99
C CYS A 240 -22.30 -5.30 34.26
N SER A 241 -21.10 -5.64 33.84
CA SER A 241 -19.91 -4.79 33.82
C SER A 241 -19.36 -4.76 32.40
N ALA A 242 -18.76 -3.64 32.01
CA ALA A 242 -18.19 -3.50 30.69
C ALA A 242 -16.85 -2.77 30.75
N ILE A 243 -15.91 -3.19 29.92
CA ILE A 243 -14.61 -2.52 29.75
C ILE A 243 -14.37 -2.34 28.26
N LEU A 244 -14.22 -1.09 27.82
CA LEU A 244 -13.85 -0.74 26.46
C LEU A 244 -12.33 -0.77 26.33
N ILE A 245 -11.83 -1.50 25.35
CA ILE A 245 -10.41 -1.72 25.10
C ILE A 245 -10.06 -1.07 23.77
N ASN A 246 -9.08 -0.18 23.79
CA ASN A 246 -8.57 0.49 22.61
C ASN A 246 -7.74 -0.50 21.79
N MET A 247 -8.17 -0.77 20.55
CA MET A 247 -7.49 -1.72 19.66
C MET A 247 -6.49 -1.03 18.72
N GLY A 248 -6.47 0.29 18.70
CA GLY A 248 -5.53 1.09 17.93
C GLY A 248 -4.37 1.66 18.72
N VAL A 249 -4.09 1.09 19.90
CA VAL A 249 -2.87 1.39 20.65
C VAL A 249 -2.18 0.07 20.94
N ASP A 250 -1.18 -0.25 20.12
CA ASP A 250 -0.21 -1.30 20.42
C ASP A 250 0.93 -0.79 21.32
N ASN A 251 0.91 0.51 21.68
CA ASN A 251 2.02 1.23 22.30
C ASN A 251 3.33 1.09 21.51
N TYR A 252 3.27 0.74 20.22
CA TYR A 252 4.44 0.61 19.38
C TYR A 252 4.93 2.00 18.99
N THR A 253 5.94 2.46 19.70
CA THR A 253 6.77 3.58 19.28
C THR A 253 8.00 3.04 18.56
N CYS A 254 8.46 3.75 17.54
CA CYS A 254 9.79 3.49 17.01
C CYS A 254 10.80 3.58 18.15
N GLY A 255 11.69 2.58 18.28
CA GLY A 255 12.86 2.74 19.13
C GLY A 255 13.67 3.97 18.69
N GLU A 256 14.42 4.55 19.62
CA GLU A 256 15.38 5.61 19.30
C GLU A 256 16.79 5.10 19.61
N LEU A 257 17.63 5.01 18.58
CA LEU A 257 19.04 4.71 18.79
C LEU A 257 19.78 5.95 19.31
N PRO A 258 20.80 5.82 20.17
CA PRO A 258 21.55 6.98 20.65
C PRO A 258 22.37 7.62 19.52
N ASN A 259 22.42 8.95 19.49
CA ASN A 259 23.24 9.71 18.53
C ASN A 259 24.74 9.66 18.92
N LYS A 260 25.39 8.52 18.66
CA LYS A 260 26.78 8.28 19.06
C LYS A 260 27.78 9.21 18.37
N ALA A 261 27.43 9.73 17.20
CA ALA A 261 28.30 10.59 16.40
C ALA A 261 28.20 12.08 16.78
N ASN A 262 27.26 12.47 17.64
CA ASN A 262 26.96 13.87 17.97
C ASN A 262 26.78 14.77 16.74
N SER A 263 26.27 14.21 15.63
CA SER A 263 25.92 14.96 14.43
C SER A 263 24.59 15.69 14.61
N LYS A 264 24.30 16.70 13.78
CA LYS A 264 23.05 17.47 13.83
C LYS A 264 21.82 16.56 13.76
N TYR A 265 21.86 15.56 12.87
CA TYR A 265 20.86 14.50 12.77
C TYR A 265 21.47 13.14 13.13
N ASN A 266 20.67 12.29 13.75
CA ASN A 266 21.08 10.97 14.19
C ASN A 266 20.94 9.94 13.06
N TYR A 267 21.99 9.75 12.26
CA TYR A 267 21.94 8.82 11.14
C TYR A 267 21.90 7.34 11.56
N ASP A 268 22.40 6.97 12.75
CA ASP A 268 22.29 5.60 13.26
C ASP A 268 20.81 5.23 13.45
N ASP A 269 20.04 6.13 14.06
CA ASP A 269 18.60 6.00 14.26
C ASP A 269 17.81 6.01 12.95
N LEU A 270 18.22 6.82 11.98
CA LEU A 270 17.60 6.84 10.65
C LEU A 270 17.78 5.53 9.88
N LEU A 271 18.98 4.93 9.91
CA LEU A 271 19.21 3.63 9.27
C LEU A 271 18.36 2.54 9.92
N TYR A 272 18.27 2.54 11.25
CA TYR A 272 17.38 1.63 11.98
C TYR A 272 15.93 1.78 11.56
N LYS A 273 15.40 3.01 11.56
CA LYS A 273 14.00 3.29 11.20
C LYS A 273 13.71 2.99 9.74
N SER A 274 14.59 3.36 8.81
CA SER A 274 14.38 3.06 7.38
C SER A 274 14.36 1.55 7.11
N ILE A 275 15.14 0.75 7.85
CA ILE A 275 15.02 -0.72 7.75
C ILE A 275 13.67 -1.19 8.31
N LEU A 276 13.18 -0.63 9.43
CA LEU A 276 11.84 -0.95 9.94
C LEU A 276 10.72 -0.63 8.94
N PHE A 277 10.87 0.41 8.12
CA PHE A 277 9.94 0.69 7.02
C PHE A 277 9.87 -0.51 6.06
N TYR A 278 11.00 -1.02 5.58
CA TYR A 278 11.01 -2.20 4.71
C TYR A 278 10.47 -3.46 5.40
N GLU A 279 10.64 -3.61 6.72
CA GLU A 279 9.98 -4.68 7.47
C GLU A 279 8.46 -4.53 7.48
N ALA A 280 7.97 -3.29 7.59
CA ALA A 280 6.55 -2.97 7.53
C ALA A 280 5.95 -3.14 6.12
N GLN A 281 6.77 -3.22 5.07
CA GLN A 281 6.34 -3.56 3.71
C GLN A 281 6.34 -5.06 3.41
N ARG A 282 6.84 -5.94 4.29
CA ARG A 282 6.97 -7.39 4.01
C ARG A 282 5.61 -8.03 3.71
N SER A 283 5.47 -8.70 2.57
CA SER A 283 4.36 -9.59 2.23
C SER A 283 4.73 -11.05 2.49
N GLY A 284 3.76 -11.94 2.63
CA GLY A 284 3.97 -13.37 2.88
C GLY A 284 4.01 -13.72 4.37
N LYS A 285 4.57 -14.89 4.67
CA LYS A 285 4.76 -15.36 6.04
C LYS A 285 5.90 -14.61 6.71
N LEU A 286 5.60 -13.85 7.76
CA LEU A 286 6.58 -13.06 8.49
C LEU A 286 7.50 -13.98 9.33
N PRO A 287 8.76 -13.58 9.54
CA PRO A 287 9.69 -14.39 10.30
C PRO A 287 9.40 -14.26 11.80
N ALA A 288 9.81 -15.26 12.59
CA ALA A 288 9.57 -15.27 14.04
C ALA A 288 10.25 -14.10 14.79
N ASN A 289 11.27 -13.49 14.20
CA ASN A 289 11.97 -12.31 14.71
C ASN A 289 11.43 -10.98 14.14
N ASN A 290 10.23 -10.96 13.55
CA ASN A 290 9.59 -9.74 13.04
C ASN A 290 9.50 -8.64 14.13
N ARG A 291 9.96 -7.43 13.81
CA ARG A 291 10.00 -6.29 14.74
C ARG A 291 8.83 -5.33 14.58
N ILE A 292 7.91 -5.61 13.66
CA ILE A 292 6.72 -4.80 13.37
C ILE A 292 5.49 -5.53 13.95
N PRO A 293 5.12 -5.30 15.22
CA PRO A 293 4.18 -6.16 15.95
C PRO A 293 2.74 -6.09 15.43
N TRP A 294 2.41 -5.05 14.67
CA TRP A 294 1.10 -4.82 14.07
C TRP A 294 0.95 -5.39 12.65
N ARG A 295 2.03 -5.94 12.08
CA ARG A 295 1.99 -6.71 10.82
C ARG A 295 1.88 -8.19 11.12
N GLY A 296 1.01 -8.88 10.39
CA GLY A 296 0.84 -10.33 10.41
C GLY A 296 1.16 -11.00 9.07
N ASP A 297 1.06 -12.33 9.06
CA ASP A 297 1.18 -13.14 7.84
C ASP A 297 0.08 -12.77 6.84
N SER A 298 0.47 -12.39 5.63
CA SER A 298 -0.48 -11.92 4.60
C SER A 298 -0.16 -12.47 3.21
N ALA A 299 -1.13 -12.41 2.30
CA ALA A 299 -0.98 -12.86 0.90
C ALA A 299 -0.35 -14.26 0.75
N LEU A 300 -0.70 -15.18 1.66
CA LEU A 300 -0.14 -16.53 1.73
C LEU A 300 -0.53 -17.44 0.55
N ASN A 301 -1.46 -16.98 -0.29
CA ASN A 301 -1.92 -17.67 -1.48
C ASN A 301 -1.40 -17.01 -2.77
N ASP A 302 -0.43 -16.09 -2.70
CA ASP A 302 0.20 -15.54 -3.90
C ASP A 302 0.89 -16.68 -4.66
N HIS A 303 0.40 -16.99 -5.86
CA HIS A 303 0.92 -18.07 -6.69
C HIS A 303 0.93 -17.70 -8.18
N GLY A 304 1.82 -18.32 -8.94
CA GLY A 304 1.89 -18.20 -10.39
C GLY A 304 0.77 -18.97 -11.09
N ASN A 305 0.64 -18.77 -12.40
CA ASN A 305 -0.43 -19.34 -13.22
C ASN A 305 -0.40 -20.88 -13.28
N ALA A 306 0.74 -21.51 -12.94
CA ALA A 306 0.89 -22.95 -12.84
C ALA A 306 1.05 -23.43 -11.37
N GLY A 307 0.71 -22.59 -10.39
CA GLY A 307 0.80 -22.90 -8.96
C GLY A 307 2.20 -22.71 -8.35
N GLU A 308 3.09 -21.98 -9.04
CA GLU A 308 4.40 -21.62 -8.48
C GLU A 308 4.21 -20.77 -7.21
N ASP A 309 4.96 -21.05 -6.14
CA ASP A 309 4.89 -20.22 -4.93
C ASP A 309 5.44 -18.82 -5.23
N LEU A 310 4.60 -17.80 -5.11
CA LEU A 310 5.00 -16.40 -5.25
C LEU A 310 4.81 -15.62 -3.96
N THR A 311 4.70 -16.27 -2.80
CA THR A 311 4.64 -15.60 -1.49
C THR A 311 5.96 -14.93 -1.12
N GLY A 312 5.90 -13.84 -0.35
CA GLY A 312 7.07 -13.04 0.03
C GLY A 312 7.13 -11.69 -0.70
N GLY A 313 8.29 -11.05 -0.64
CA GLY A 313 8.56 -9.77 -1.28
C GLY A 313 8.02 -8.59 -0.46
N TRP A 314 8.11 -7.40 -1.02
CA TRP A 314 7.53 -6.20 -0.42
C TRP A 314 6.25 -5.82 -1.12
N TYR A 315 5.28 -5.33 -0.36
CA TYR A 315 4.26 -4.45 -0.91
C TYR A 315 4.90 -3.13 -1.33
N ASP A 316 4.44 -2.60 -2.45
CA ASP A 316 5.10 -1.50 -3.14
C ASP A 316 5.09 -0.20 -2.33
N ALA A 317 3.88 0.25 -1.94
CA ALA A 317 3.67 1.55 -1.33
C ALA A 317 2.68 1.49 -0.17
N GLY A 318 1.63 2.30 -0.22
CA GLY A 318 0.48 2.25 0.69
C GLY A 318 -0.49 1.10 0.42
N ASP A 319 -0.26 0.35 -0.65
CA ASP A 319 -1.10 -0.70 -1.23
C ASP A 319 -0.54 -2.11 -0.95
N PHE A 320 -1.16 -3.14 -1.53
CA PHE A 320 -0.71 -4.52 -1.38
C PHE A 320 -0.38 -5.21 -2.70
N VAL A 321 -0.22 -4.44 -3.78
CA VAL A 321 0.37 -4.96 -5.01
C VAL A 321 1.88 -5.15 -4.83
N LYS A 322 2.41 -6.19 -5.44
CA LYS A 322 3.86 -6.41 -5.56
C LYS A 322 4.28 -6.03 -6.98
N PHE A 323 4.74 -4.80 -7.17
CA PHE A 323 5.32 -4.36 -8.44
C PHE A 323 6.83 -4.65 -8.46
N ASN A 324 7.27 -5.56 -9.32
CA ASN A 324 8.66 -6.04 -9.24
C ASN A 324 9.68 -5.07 -9.82
N PHE A 325 9.29 -4.16 -10.72
CA PHE A 325 10.22 -3.18 -11.29
C PHE A 325 10.77 -2.22 -10.22
N PRO A 326 9.92 -1.46 -9.48
CA PRO A 326 10.40 -0.64 -8.35
C PRO A 326 10.96 -1.47 -7.19
N MET A 327 10.47 -2.70 -6.94
CA MET A 327 11.02 -3.57 -5.90
C MET A 327 12.45 -4.03 -6.21
N ALA A 328 12.71 -4.45 -7.46
CA ALA A 328 14.03 -4.84 -7.92
C ALA A 328 14.99 -3.66 -7.87
N TRP A 329 14.55 -2.49 -8.35
CA TRP A 329 15.34 -1.26 -8.29
C TRP A 329 15.70 -0.89 -6.85
N SER A 330 14.71 -0.89 -5.94
CA SER A 330 14.93 -0.62 -4.53
C SER A 330 15.96 -1.59 -3.94
N THR A 331 15.85 -2.88 -4.28
CA THR A 331 16.77 -3.93 -3.84
C THR A 331 18.19 -3.68 -4.36
N ALA A 332 18.35 -3.33 -5.64
CA ALA A 332 19.66 -3.03 -6.25
C ALA A 332 20.31 -1.80 -5.60
N VAL A 333 19.56 -0.71 -5.42
CA VAL A 333 20.05 0.54 -4.82
C VAL A 333 20.42 0.38 -3.34
N LEU A 334 19.58 -0.30 -2.56
CA LEU A 334 19.87 -0.62 -1.16
C LEU A 334 21.13 -1.50 -1.04
N THR A 335 21.27 -2.47 -1.94
CA THR A 335 22.44 -3.35 -1.96
C THR A 335 23.70 -2.60 -2.39
N TRP A 336 23.59 -1.65 -3.33
CA TRP A 336 24.69 -0.74 -3.66
C TRP A 336 25.13 0.07 -2.45
N GLY A 337 24.17 0.60 -1.68
CA GLY A 337 24.45 1.31 -0.43
C GLY A 337 25.13 0.43 0.61
N LEU A 338 24.70 -0.82 0.77
CA LEU A 338 25.37 -1.78 1.66
C LEU A 338 26.80 -2.07 1.20
N LEU A 339 27.02 -2.27 -0.11
CA LEU A 339 28.34 -2.56 -0.66
C LEU A 339 29.31 -1.39 -0.47
N GLN A 340 28.84 -0.16 -0.69
CA GLN A 340 29.67 1.04 -0.61
C GLN A 340 29.88 1.54 0.82
N PHE A 341 28.84 1.46 1.67
CA PHE A 341 28.80 2.09 3.00
C PHE A 341 28.53 1.06 4.11
N LYS A 342 29.11 -0.14 3.99
CA LYS A 342 28.96 -1.23 4.98
C LYS A 342 29.33 -0.81 6.40
N ASP A 343 30.33 0.07 6.54
CA ASP A 343 30.80 0.63 7.80
C ASP A 343 29.71 1.41 8.55
N ALA A 344 28.85 2.14 7.83
CA ALA A 344 27.73 2.87 8.41
C ALA A 344 26.71 1.92 9.08
N TYR A 345 26.30 0.87 8.37
CA TYR A 345 25.39 -0.14 8.91
C TYR A 345 26.01 -0.88 10.10
N GLN A 346 27.31 -1.18 10.04
CA GLN A 346 28.02 -1.81 11.15
C GLN A 346 28.08 -0.90 12.38
N ALA A 347 28.38 0.39 12.20
CA ALA A 347 28.44 1.37 13.29
C ALA A 347 27.07 1.61 13.95
N ALA A 348 26.00 1.60 13.15
CA ALA A 348 24.61 1.70 13.63
C ALA A 348 24.09 0.41 14.30
N GLY A 349 24.85 -0.70 14.24
CA GLY A 349 24.40 -2.01 14.71
C GLY A 349 23.28 -2.61 13.86
N GLN A 350 23.15 -2.18 12.60
CA GLN A 350 22.07 -2.56 11.69
C GLN A 350 22.53 -3.46 10.54
N LEU A 351 23.80 -3.87 10.49
CA LEU A 351 24.34 -4.65 9.37
C LEU A 351 23.58 -5.96 9.11
N GLU A 352 23.27 -6.72 10.15
CA GLU A 352 22.52 -7.99 10.01
C GLU A 352 21.08 -7.75 9.56
N TRP A 353 20.41 -6.74 10.12
CA TRP A 353 19.08 -6.33 9.69
C TRP A 353 19.07 -5.82 8.24
N MET A 354 20.14 -5.16 7.81
CA MET A 354 20.29 -4.74 6.42
C MET A 354 20.42 -5.92 5.47
N TYR A 355 21.20 -6.95 5.85
CA TYR A 355 21.26 -8.21 5.11
C TYR A 355 19.90 -8.90 5.05
N GLU A 356 19.16 -8.97 6.16
CA GLU A 356 17.79 -9.53 6.18
C GLU A 356 16.83 -8.70 5.32
N SER A 357 16.96 -7.37 5.33
CA SER A 357 16.15 -6.46 4.54
C SER A 357 16.32 -6.74 3.05
N ILE A 358 17.55 -6.80 2.53
CA ILE A 358 17.78 -7.07 1.10
C ILE A 358 17.51 -8.52 0.72
N LYS A 359 17.69 -9.48 1.64
CA LYS A 359 17.41 -10.90 1.35
C LYS A 359 15.92 -11.15 1.09
N TRP A 360 15.05 -10.40 1.76
CA TRP A 360 13.60 -10.56 1.66
C TRP A 360 13.04 -10.45 0.23
N PRO A 361 13.28 -9.35 -0.52
CA PRO A 361 12.88 -9.25 -1.91
C PRO A 361 13.70 -10.18 -2.81
N LEU A 362 14.99 -10.43 -2.53
CA LEU A 362 15.80 -11.34 -3.35
C LEU A 362 15.26 -12.77 -3.33
N ASP A 363 14.82 -13.26 -2.16
CA ASP A 363 14.18 -14.57 -2.03
C ASP A 363 12.88 -14.66 -2.84
N TYR A 364 12.08 -13.60 -2.82
CA TYR A 364 10.85 -13.52 -3.61
C TYR A 364 11.13 -13.44 -5.12
N LEU A 365 12.06 -12.59 -5.55
CA LEU A 365 12.44 -12.47 -6.96
C LEU A 365 13.01 -13.80 -7.50
N LEU A 366 13.73 -14.57 -6.66
CA LEU A 366 14.18 -15.92 -7.02
C LEU A 366 13.01 -16.89 -7.26
N LYS A 367 11.91 -16.75 -6.53
CA LYS A 367 10.67 -17.50 -6.79
C LYS A 367 9.99 -17.03 -8.09
N CYS A 368 10.02 -15.74 -8.38
CA CYS A 368 9.44 -15.17 -9.60
C CYS A 368 10.16 -15.60 -10.89
N HIS A 369 11.47 -15.83 -10.82
CA HIS A 369 12.25 -16.32 -11.97
C HIS A 369 12.17 -17.85 -12.06
N VAL A 370 11.10 -18.35 -12.69
CA VAL A 370 10.72 -19.78 -12.67
C VAL A 370 11.43 -20.62 -13.75
N SER A 371 11.90 -19.99 -14.84
CA SER A 371 12.71 -20.63 -15.88
C SER A 371 13.45 -19.55 -16.70
N ASP A 372 14.42 -19.96 -17.53
CA ASP A 372 15.38 -19.03 -18.17
C ASP A 372 14.75 -17.81 -18.87
N ASN A 373 13.56 -17.95 -19.48
CA ASN A 373 12.86 -16.87 -20.17
C ASN A 373 11.46 -16.64 -19.59
N VAL A 374 11.25 -16.85 -18.29
CA VAL A 374 9.97 -16.57 -17.62
C VAL A 374 10.21 -15.92 -16.26
N LEU A 375 9.73 -14.70 -16.13
CA LEU A 375 9.81 -13.90 -14.90
C LEU A 375 8.42 -13.37 -14.54
N TYR A 376 7.91 -13.72 -13.36
CA TYR A 376 6.77 -13.00 -12.79
C TYR A 376 7.20 -11.60 -12.35
N VAL A 377 6.43 -10.59 -12.74
CA VAL A 377 6.77 -9.17 -12.56
C VAL A 377 5.73 -8.41 -11.74
N GLN A 378 4.58 -9.03 -11.46
CA GLN A 378 3.55 -8.44 -10.63
C GLN A 378 2.69 -9.52 -9.97
N VAL A 379 2.29 -9.29 -8.72
CA VAL A 379 1.22 -10.05 -8.05
C VAL A 379 0.22 -9.09 -7.41
N GLY A 380 -1.05 -9.27 -7.73
CA GLY A 380 -2.13 -8.33 -7.43
C GLY A 380 -2.48 -7.47 -8.63
N ASP A 381 -3.78 -7.18 -8.79
CA ASP A 381 -4.27 -6.20 -9.76
C ASP A 381 -4.44 -4.85 -9.06
N GLY A 382 -3.90 -3.77 -9.63
CA GLY A 382 -3.93 -2.47 -8.98
C GLY A 382 -5.34 -1.92 -8.81
N GLY A 383 -6.26 -2.13 -9.77
CA GLY A 383 -7.63 -1.61 -9.65
C GLY A 383 -8.40 -2.30 -8.51
N VAL A 384 -8.29 -3.63 -8.44
CA VAL A 384 -8.94 -4.43 -7.40
C VAL A 384 -8.32 -4.18 -6.01
N ASP A 385 -7.00 -4.10 -5.92
CA ASP A 385 -6.29 -3.81 -4.68
C ASP A 385 -6.63 -2.40 -4.17
N HIS A 386 -6.56 -1.40 -5.07
CA HIS A 386 -6.76 0.00 -4.72
C HIS A 386 -8.21 0.36 -4.45
N GLY A 387 -9.17 -0.40 -4.99
CA GLY A 387 -10.59 -0.32 -4.67
C GLY A 387 -10.94 -0.75 -3.24
N SER A 388 -9.95 -1.18 -2.44
CA SER A 388 -10.11 -1.55 -1.04
C SER A 388 -9.13 -0.82 -0.13
N TRP A 389 -9.52 -0.67 1.13
CA TRP A 389 -8.68 -0.13 2.20
C TRP A 389 -8.81 -1.01 3.43
N GLY A 390 -7.73 -1.58 3.92
CA GLY A 390 -7.78 -2.56 5.00
C GLY A 390 -6.41 -3.09 5.37
N ARG A 391 -6.40 -4.11 6.22
CA ARG A 391 -5.18 -4.85 6.55
C ARG A 391 -4.84 -5.84 5.44
N PRO A 392 -3.54 -6.10 5.16
CA PRO A 392 -3.17 -7.08 4.15
C PRO A 392 -3.56 -8.52 4.55
N GLU A 393 -3.66 -8.80 5.84
CA GLU A 393 -4.09 -10.09 6.39
C GLU A 393 -5.59 -10.38 6.12
N ASP A 394 -6.38 -9.33 5.86
CA ASP A 394 -7.83 -9.40 5.59
C ASP A 394 -8.17 -9.44 4.10
N MET A 395 -7.17 -9.46 3.21
CA MET A 395 -7.39 -9.51 1.76
C MET A 395 -8.16 -10.78 1.35
N LYS A 396 -9.28 -10.59 0.66
CA LYS A 396 -10.12 -11.68 0.11
C LYS A 396 -10.28 -11.63 -1.41
N MET A 397 -9.85 -10.54 -2.03
CA MET A 397 -9.89 -10.38 -3.48
C MET A 397 -8.91 -11.32 -4.17
N ALA A 398 -9.18 -11.61 -5.45
CA ALA A 398 -8.22 -12.31 -6.29
C ALA A 398 -6.94 -11.47 -6.44
N ARG A 399 -5.78 -12.14 -6.39
CA ARG A 399 -4.46 -11.52 -6.54
C ARG A 399 -3.73 -12.16 -7.72
N PRO A 400 -4.09 -11.80 -8.97
CA PRO A 400 -3.51 -12.43 -10.16
C PRO A 400 -2.00 -12.21 -10.25
N ALA A 401 -1.29 -13.18 -10.82
CA ALA A 401 0.14 -13.09 -11.07
C ALA A 401 0.41 -12.84 -12.56
N PHE A 402 1.22 -11.83 -12.86
CA PHE A 402 1.58 -11.45 -14.22
C PHE A 402 3.06 -11.71 -14.47
N LYS A 403 3.38 -12.14 -15.68
CA LYS A 403 4.73 -12.51 -16.09
C LYS A 403 5.08 -11.97 -17.46
N ILE A 404 6.38 -11.83 -17.67
CA ILE A 404 6.99 -11.65 -18.98
C ILE A 404 7.63 -12.98 -19.42
N ASP A 405 7.70 -13.16 -20.73
CA ASP A 405 8.37 -14.29 -21.37
C ASP A 405 8.94 -13.93 -22.74
N ALA A 406 9.49 -14.90 -23.46
CA ALA A 406 10.08 -14.71 -24.78
C ALA A 406 9.11 -14.07 -25.82
N SER A 407 7.80 -14.28 -25.68
CA SER A 407 6.76 -13.74 -26.56
C SER A 407 6.20 -12.39 -26.09
N LYS A 408 6.27 -12.16 -24.77
CA LYS A 408 5.86 -10.94 -24.09
C LYS A 408 7.04 -10.41 -23.25
N PRO A 409 8.05 -9.79 -23.90
CA PRO A 409 9.30 -9.41 -23.25
C PRO A 409 9.14 -8.25 -22.25
N GLY A 410 10.15 -8.08 -21.41
CA GLY A 410 10.28 -6.95 -20.50
C GLY A 410 11.75 -6.76 -20.11
N SER A 411 12.51 -6.10 -20.98
CA SER A 411 13.96 -5.98 -20.85
C SER A 411 14.36 -5.30 -19.56
N GLU A 412 13.71 -4.19 -19.23
CA GLU A 412 14.02 -3.32 -18.11
C GLU A 412 13.79 -4.01 -16.77
N VAL A 413 12.58 -4.52 -16.50
CA VAL A 413 12.31 -5.24 -15.25
C VAL A 413 13.16 -6.52 -15.11
N ALA A 414 13.47 -7.21 -16.21
CA ALA A 414 14.36 -8.37 -16.20
C ALA A 414 15.81 -7.97 -15.88
N MET A 415 16.30 -6.85 -16.45
CA MET A 415 17.64 -6.32 -16.21
C MET A 415 17.79 -5.69 -14.83
N GLU A 416 16.75 -5.03 -14.32
CA GLU A 416 16.73 -4.50 -12.95
C GLU A 416 16.71 -5.65 -11.93
N THR A 417 15.96 -6.71 -12.20
CA THR A 417 16.01 -7.94 -11.39
C THR A 417 17.39 -8.62 -11.48
N ALA A 418 18.01 -8.63 -12.66
CA ALA A 418 19.38 -9.12 -12.82
C ALA A 418 20.40 -8.24 -12.07
N ALA A 419 20.22 -6.92 -12.05
CA ALA A 419 21.03 -5.98 -11.29
C ALA A 419 20.91 -6.25 -9.78
N ALA A 420 19.69 -6.42 -9.27
CA ALA A 420 19.43 -6.78 -7.87
C ALA A 420 20.13 -8.09 -7.49
N PHE A 421 20.03 -9.12 -8.33
CA PHE A 421 20.71 -10.40 -8.10
C PHE A 421 22.24 -10.30 -8.20
N ALA A 422 22.78 -9.54 -9.15
CA ALA A 422 24.23 -9.34 -9.28
C ALA A 422 24.81 -8.54 -8.11
N ALA A 423 24.11 -7.50 -7.65
CA ALA A 423 24.46 -6.76 -6.43
C ALA A 423 24.35 -7.67 -5.20
N GLY A 424 23.27 -8.45 -5.09
CA GLY A 424 23.07 -9.43 -4.01
C GLY A 424 24.16 -10.50 -3.99
N HIS A 425 24.57 -11.01 -5.15
CA HIS A 425 25.71 -11.92 -5.28
C HIS A 425 26.95 -11.33 -4.60
N LEU A 426 27.29 -10.08 -4.90
CA LEU A 426 28.43 -9.39 -4.31
C LEU A 426 28.27 -9.22 -2.78
N ALA A 427 27.08 -8.81 -2.31
CA ALA A 427 26.83 -8.56 -0.89
C ALA A 427 26.92 -9.84 -0.03
N PHE A 428 26.41 -10.95 -0.56
CA PHE A 428 26.38 -12.25 0.13
C PHE A 428 27.59 -13.14 -0.17
N LYS A 429 28.53 -12.71 -1.03
CA LYS A 429 29.66 -13.54 -1.49
C LYS A 429 30.45 -14.21 -0.36
N GLU A 430 30.70 -13.47 0.72
CA GLU A 430 31.41 -13.97 1.90
C GLU A 430 30.45 -14.52 2.98
N LYS A 431 29.26 -13.94 3.09
CA LYS A 431 28.29 -14.24 4.16
C LYS A 431 27.54 -15.55 3.93
N ASP A 432 27.17 -15.81 2.67
CA ASP A 432 26.50 -17.02 2.23
C ASP A 432 26.90 -17.32 0.77
N PRO A 433 28.03 -18.03 0.56
CA PRO A 433 28.54 -18.32 -0.77
C PRO A 433 27.58 -19.13 -1.65
N SER A 434 26.75 -19.99 -1.04
CA SER A 434 25.78 -20.81 -1.79
C SER A 434 24.64 -19.96 -2.32
N TYR A 435 24.06 -19.12 -1.46
CA TYR A 435 23.04 -18.17 -1.87
C TYR A 435 23.57 -17.17 -2.89
N SER A 436 24.78 -16.64 -2.67
CA SER A 436 25.48 -15.75 -3.60
C SER A 436 25.67 -16.39 -4.99
N ALA A 437 26.06 -17.67 -5.06
CA ALA A 437 26.19 -18.37 -6.34
C ALA A 437 24.84 -18.57 -7.04
N LYS A 438 23.77 -18.88 -6.29
CA LYS A 438 22.40 -18.98 -6.81
C LYS A 438 21.94 -17.65 -7.41
N LEU A 439 22.13 -16.53 -6.71
CA LEU A 439 21.78 -15.21 -7.22
C LEU A 439 22.50 -14.92 -8.53
N LEU A 440 23.81 -15.18 -8.61
CA LEU A 440 24.57 -14.95 -9.85
C LEU A 440 24.06 -15.80 -11.03
N GLN A 441 23.66 -17.05 -10.78
CA GLN A 441 23.08 -17.90 -11.82
C GLN A 441 21.80 -17.28 -12.40
N HIS A 442 20.87 -16.85 -11.54
CA HIS A 442 19.64 -16.21 -11.99
C HIS A 442 19.91 -14.85 -12.67
N ALA A 443 20.87 -14.07 -12.19
CA ALA A 443 21.27 -12.81 -12.82
C ALA A 443 21.75 -13.02 -14.26
N LYS A 444 22.62 -14.02 -14.49
CA LYS A 444 23.14 -14.34 -15.82
C LYS A 444 22.04 -14.80 -16.78
N SER A 445 21.09 -15.59 -16.28
CA SER A 445 19.98 -16.10 -17.07
C SER A 445 18.98 -14.98 -17.44
N LEU A 446 18.59 -14.11 -16.49
CA LEU A 446 17.73 -12.95 -16.78
C LEU A 446 18.38 -11.94 -17.72
N TRP A 447 19.69 -11.71 -17.60
CA TRP A 447 20.41 -10.89 -18.56
C TRP A 447 20.33 -11.47 -19.97
N GLN A 448 20.54 -12.79 -20.10
CA GLN A 448 20.46 -13.46 -21.41
C GLN A 448 19.03 -13.39 -21.98
N PHE A 449 18.00 -13.51 -21.14
CA PHE A 449 16.62 -13.32 -21.54
C PHE A 449 16.38 -11.90 -22.07
N ALA A 450 16.74 -10.88 -21.30
CA ALA A 450 16.48 -9.47 -21.61
C ALA A 450 17.20 -8.97 -22.87
N VAL A 451 18.43 -9.42 -23.13
CA VAL A 451 19.19 -9.01 -24.32
C VAL A 451 18.75 -9.74 -25.58
N THR A 452 18.20 -10.97 -25.45
CA THR A 452 17.68 -11.77 -26.57
C THR A 452 16.28 -11.31 -26.96
N HIS A 453 15.42 -11.07 -25.97
CA HIS A 453 14.00 -10.75 -26.16
C HIS A 453 13.75 -9.31 -25.69
N LYS A 454 13.95 -8.36 -26.61
CA LYS A 454 13.84 -6.94 -26.30
C LYS A 454 12.40 -6.44 -26.38
N GLY A 455 11.99 -5.67 -25.38
CA GLY A 455 10.71 -4.97 -25.37
C GLY A 455 10.34 -4.51 -23.98
N LYS A 456 9.37 -3.59 -23.91
CA LYS A 456 8.91 -3.05 -22.64
C LYS A 456 7.97 -4.01 -21.92
N TYR A 457 8.18 -4.17 -20.63
CA TYR A 457 7.39 -5.01 -19.76
C TYR A 457 5.96 -4.47 -19.61
N SER A 458 5.77 -3.14 -19.61
CA SER A 458 4.45 -2.52 -19.50
C SER A 458 3.60 -2.69 -20.77
N ASP A 459 4.24 -2.91 -21.93
CA ASP A 459 3.55 -3.33 -23.16
C ASP A 459 3.08 -4.78 -23.06
N SER A 460 3.85 -5.62 -22.37
CA SER A 460 3.56 -7.05 -22.15
C SER A 460 2.56 -7.31 -21.02
N VAL A 461 2.62 -6.50 -19.97
CA VAL A 461 1.80 -6.55 -18.75
C VAL A 461 1.13 -5.20 -18.56
N SER A 462 0.03 -4.99 -19.29
CA SER A 462 -0.73 -3.73 -19.24
C SER A 462 -1.28 -3.39 -17.85
N ALA A 463 -1.46 -4.40 -16.98
CA ALA A 463 -1.85 -4.21 -15.58
C ALA A 463 -0.86 -3.34 -14.78
N ALA A 464 0.40 -3.24 -15.23
CA ALA A 464 1.41 -2.39 -14.62
C ALA A 464 1.45 -0.98 -15.22
N ALA A 465 0.98 -0.79 -16.46
CA ALA A 465 1.16 0.45 -17.23
C ALA A 465 0.43 1.67 -16.63
N GLY A 466 -0.61 1.46 -15.82
CA GLY A 466 -1.28 2.54 -15.08
C GLY A 466 -0.52 3.02 -13.83
N TYR A 467 0.53 2.31 -13.42
CA TYR A 467 1.21 2.50 -12.14
C TYR A 467 2.71 2.70 -12.34
N TYR A 468 3.39 1.69 -12.90
CA TYR A 468 4.83 1.64 -13.13
C TYR A 468 5.13 1.44 -14.61
N ASN A 469 4.67 2.36 -15.46
CA ASN A 469 4.96 2.28 -16.89
C ASN A 469 6.44 2.49 -17.18
N SER A 470 7.04 1.62 -18.00
CA SER A 470 8.40 1.83 -18.48
C SER A 470 8.49 2.92 -19.55
N ALA A 471 9.28 3.96 -19.30
CA ALA A 471 9.57 5.00 -20.28
C ALA A 471 10.61 4.53 -21.32
N ASN A 472 11.59 3.74 -20.91
CA ASN A 472 12.73 3.34 -21.73
C ASN A 472 13.25 1.95 -21.33
N VAL A 473 14.08 1.35 -22.19
CA VAL A 473 14.72 0.04 -21.95
C VAL A 473 16.24 0.12 -21.94
N THR A 474 16.84 1.20 -22.48
CA THR A 474 18.28 1.23 -22.75
C THR A 474 19.10 1.41 -21.49
N ASP A 475 18.62 2.20 -20.54
CA ASP A 475 19.31 2.47 -19.29
C ASP A 475 19.37 1.23 -18.39
N GLU A 476 18.29 0.44 -18.27
CA GLU A 476 18.36 -0.84 -17.55
C GLU A 476 19.24 -1.86 -18.27
N LEU A 477 19.22 -1.90 -19.61
CA LEU A 477 20.13 -2.75 -20.39
C LEU A 477 21.60 -2.39 -20.11
N CYS A 478 21.92 -1.10 -19.93
CA CYS A 478 23.23 -0.66 -19.48
C CYS A 478 23.49 -1.08 -18.02
N TRP A 479 22.56 -0.77 -17.13
CA TRP A 479 22.64 -0.95 -15.68
C TRP A 479 22.83 -2.40 -15.25
N GLY A 480 21.94 -3.30 -15.66
CA GLY A 480 22.04 -4.73 -15.35
C GLY A 480 23.33 -5.35 -15.91
N SER A 481 23.79 -4.87 -17.07
CA SER A 481 25.02 -5.31 -17.70
C SER A 481 26.25 -4.83 -16.92
N LEU A 482 26.26 -3.59 -16.43
CA LEU A 482 27.32 -3.07 -15.57
C LEU A 482 27.40 -3.82 -14.24
N TRP A 483 26.27 -4.15 -13.62
CA TRP A 483 26.25 -4.96 -12.41
C TRP A 483 26.78 -6.38 -12.62
N LEU A 484 26.42 -7.02 -13.73
CA LEU A 484 26.98 -8.33 -14.08
C LEU A 484 28.48 -8.25 -14.40
N TYR A 485 28.94 -7.18 -15.04
CA TYR A 485 30.37 -6.95 -15.22
C TYR A 485 31.07 -6.75 -13.86
N LYS A 486 30.49 -5.96 -12.95
CA LYS A 486 31.00 -5.79 -11.58
C LYS A 486 31.11 -7.14 -10.85
N ALA A 487 30.11 -8.00 -10.99
CA ALA A 487 30.04 -9.32 -10.36
C ALA A 487 30.99 -10.37 -10.97
N THR A 488 31.18 -10.39 -12.29
CA THR A 488 31.84 -11.49 -13.01
C THR A 488 33.18 -11.14 -13.63
N LYS A 489 33.39 -9.86 -13.96
CA LYS A 489 34.49 -9.37 -14.81
C LYS A 489 34.53 -9.96 -16.23
N GLU A 490 33.46 -10.61 -16.70
CA GLU A 490 33.37 -11.13 -18.06
C GLU A 490 33.16 -9.98 -19.08
N PRO A 491 34.02 -9.82 -20.11
CA PRO A 491 33.99 -8.66 -21.03
C PRO A 491 32.65 -8.43 -21.74
N LYS A 492 31.94 -9.50 -22.11
CA LYS A 492 30.65 -9.45 -22.82
C LYS A 492 29.61 -8.56 -22.13
N TYR A 493 29.64 -8.49 -20.80
CA TYR A 493 28.70 -7.65 -20.04
C TYR A 493 29.05 -6.17 -20.17
N LEU A 494 30.33 -5.80 -20.09
CA LEU A 494 30.74 -4.42 -20.33
C LEU A 494 30.51 -4.02 -21.79
N GLU A 495 30.79 -4.92 -22.74
CA GLU A 495 30.53 -4.70 -24.16
C GLU A 495 29.04 -4.45 -24.44
N GLU A 496 28.13 -5.20 -23.80
CA GLU A 496 26.69 -4.94 -23.92
C GLU A 496 26.29 -3.63 -23.25
N ALA A 497 26.82 -3.33 -22.05
CA ALA A 497 26.53 -2.07 -21.37
C ALA A 497 26.88 -0.85 -22.23
N LEU A 498 28.03 -0.87 -22.90
CA LEU A 498 28.51 0.23 -23.73
C LEU A 498 27.66 0.46 -24.99
N LYS A 499 26.89 -0.52 -25.45
CA LYS A 499 25.96 -0.33 -26.58
C LYS A 499 24.76 0.55 -26.22
N HIS A 500 24.39 0.59 -24.94
CA HIS A 500 23.21 1.28 -24.43
C HIS A 500 23.55 2.48 -23.55
N TYR A 501 24.84 2.81 -23.40
CA TYR A 501 25.28 3.93 -22.61
C TYR A 501 24.84 5.26 -23.21
N ASP A 502 24.22 6.11 -22.39
CA ASP A 502 23.90 7.49 -22.72
C ASP A 502 24.65 8.45 -21.78
N ALA A 503 25.31 9.44 -22.39
CA ALA A 503 26.07 10.47 -21.69
C ALA A 503 25.26 11.74 -21.39
N SER A 504 23.99 11.79 -21.81
CA SER A 504 23.10 12.92 -21.61
C SER A 504 22.90 13.19 -20.11
N PRO A 505 22.79 14.46 -19.68
CA PRO A 505 22.45 14.78 -18.30
C PRO A 505 21.17 14.07 -17.86
N ASP A 506 21.24 13.38 -16.73
CA ASP A 506 20.14 12.57 -16.21
C ASP A 506 18.94 13.44 -15.82
N TRP A 507 17.73 13.02 -16.23
CA TRP A 507 16.48 13.65 -15.83
C TRP A 507 16.26 13.53 -14.32
N GLY A 508 16.63 12.40 -13.71
CA GLY A 508 16.60 12.16 -12.29
C GLY A 508 16.45 10.68 -11.96
N MET A 509 17.47 10.12 -11.29
CA MET A 509 17.49 8.71 -10.94
C MET A 509 16.23 8.26 -10.19
N SER A 510 15.61 7.20 -10.68
CA SER A 510 14.41 6.57 -10.10
C SER A 510 14.29 5.12 -10.57
N TRP A 511 13.19 4.46 -10.22
CA TRP A 511 12.89 3.09 -10.65
C TRP A 511 12.72 2.94 -12.18
N ASP A 512 12.53 4.03 -12.92
CA ASP A 512 12.34 4.06 -14.39
C ASP A 512 13.47 4.82 -15.12
N ASP A 513 14.48 5.30 -14.38
CA ASP A 513 15.62 6.02 -14.95
C ASP A 513 16.88 5.77 -14.11
N VAL A 514 17.87 5.11 -14.68
CA VAL A 514 19.16 4.81 -14.02
C VAL A 514 20.38 5.40 -14.73
N PHE A 515 20.21 6.44 -15.55
CA PHE A 515 21.30 7.03 -16.35
C PHE A 515 22.49 7.50 -15.51
N ILE A 516 22.29 8.28 -14.43
CA ILE A 516 23.41 8.73 -13.57
C ILE A 516 24.12 7.54 -12.91
N GLY A 517 23.37 6.48 -12.56
CA GLY A 517 23.93 5.25 -12.01
C GLY A 517 24.89 4.57 -12.98
N ASN A 518 24.54 4.55 -14.26
CA ASN A 518 25.37 4.06 -15.36
C ASN A 518 26.63 4.92 -15.56
N GLN A 519 26.46 6.25 -15.58
CA GLN A 519 27.56 7.22 -15.75
C GLN A 519 28.59 7.10 -14.61
N VAL A 520 28.13 7.08 -13.36
CA VAL A 520 28.99 6.91 -12.18
C VAL A 520 29.68 5.55 -12.22
N SER A 521 28.96 4.46 -12.52
CA SER A 521 29.53 3.12 -12.58
C SER A 521 30.60 2.98 -13.67
N LEU A 522 30.38 3.54 -14.85
CA LEU A 522 31.38 3.51 -15.93
C LEU A 522 32.62 4.34 -15.60
N TYR A 523 32.44 5.51 -14.98
CA TYR A 523 33.59 6.27 -14.48
C TYR A 523 34.36 5.51 -13.41
N GLU A 524 33.66 4.88 -12.46
CA GLU A 524 34.27 4.06 -11.41
C GLU A 524 35.15 2.94 -11.99
N LEU A 525 34.64 2.25 -13.01
CA LEU A 525 35.29 1.11 -13.64
C LEU A 525 36.47 1.48 -14.55
N THR A 526 36.37 2.59 -15.27
CA THR A 526 37.31 2.93 -16.37
C THR A 526 38.21 4.12 -16.06
N LYS A 527 37.76 5.03 -15.19
CA LYS A 527 38.37 6.34 -14.92
C LYS A 527 38.54 7.23 -16.17
N GLU A 528 37.83 6.93 -17.27
CA GLU A 528 37.89 7.75 -18.48
C GLU A 528 37.21 9.11 -18.29
N ALA A 529 37.82 10.16 -18.84
CA ALA A 529 37.35 11.54 -18.70
C ALA A 529 35.94 11.77 -19.24
N LYS A 530 35.51 11.03 -20.27
CA LYS A 530 34.17 11.19 -20.87
C LYS A 530 33.03 10.81 -19.92
N TYR A 531 33.21 9.78 -19.10
CA TYR A 531 32.20 9.39 -18.10
C TYR A 531 32.19 10.36 -16.92
N LYS A 532 33.37 10.87 -16.52
CA LYS A 532 33.45 11.97 -15.55
C LYS A 532 32.67 13.20 -16.05
N ALA A 533 32.87 13.59 -17.30
CA ALA A 533 32.19 14.73 -17.89
C ALA A 533 30.66 14.54 -17.97
N ALA A 534 30.17 13.32 -18.18
CA ALA A 534 28.74 13.00 -18.14
C ALA A 534 28.16 13.19 -16.73
N VAL A 535 28.84 12.66 -15.71
CA VAL A 535 28.45 12.87 -14.30
C VAL A 535 28.46 14.36 -13.92
N GLU A 536 29.49 15.11 -14.34
CA GLU A 536 29.57 16.56 -14.14
C GLU A 536 28.43 17.29 -14.87
N GLY A 537 28.08 16.87 -16.08
CA GLY A 537 26.95 17.39 -16.85
C GLY A 537 25.62 17.23 -16.10
N THR A 538 25.36 16.03 -15.57
CA THR A 538 24.17 15.75 -14.75
C THR A 538 24.11 16.68 -13.52
N PHE A 539 25.17 16.77 -12.73
CA PHE A 539 25.14 17.59 -11.51
C PHE A 539 25.14 19.09 -11.79
N LYS A 540 25.69 19.53 -12.91
CA LYS A 540 25.53 20.92 -13.38
C LYS A 540 24.06 21.28 -13.58
N GLU A 541 23.24 20.36 -14.11
CA GLU A 541 21.80 20.58 -14.27
C GLU A 541 21.03 20.53 -12.93
N TRP A 542 21.48 19.66 -12.02
CA TRP A 542 20.83 19.46 -10.72
C TRP A 542 21.21 20.49 -9.65
N PHE A 543 22.37 21.12 -9.73
CA PHE A 543 22.81 22.12 -8.76
C PHE A 543 22.09 23.47 -8.94
N PRO A 544 22.05 24.32 -7.90
CA PRO A 544 21.47 25.66 -8.01
C PRO A 544 22.08 26.44 -9.19
N GLY A 545 21.22 27.02 -10.02
CA GLY A 545 21.62 27.69 -11.28
C GLY A 545 21.60 26.79 -12.51
N GLY A 546 21.40 25.47 -12.35
CA GLY A 546 21.07 24.54 -13.42
C GLY A 546 19.59 24.59 -13.83
N THR A 547 19.12 23.55 -14.54
CA THR A 547 17.73 23.47 -15.01
C THR A 547 16.74 22.93 -13.99
N VAL A 548 17.19 22.21 -12.95
CA VAL A 548 16.30 21.70 -11.91
C VAL A 548 15.77 22.84 -11.04
N PRO A 549 14.44 23.00 -10.91
CA PRO A 549 13.85 24.01 -10.01
C PRO A 549 14.21 23.75 -8.55
N TYR A 550 14.34 24.82 -7.77
CA TYR A 550 14.52 24.75 -6.33
C TYR A 550 13.36 25.39 -5.59
N THR A 551 12.92 24.77 -4.51
CA THR A 551 11.99 25.40 -3.59
C THR A 551 12.67 26.57 -2.85
N PRO A 552 11.92 27.54 -2.30
CA PRO A 552 12.47 28.63 -1.51
C PRO A 552 13.39 28.19 -0.36
N LYS A 553 13.16 27.02 0.26
CA LYS A 553 14.02 26.45 1.31
C LYS A 553 15.10 25.48 0.81
N GLY A 554 15.29 25.36 -0.51
CA GLY A 554 16.47 24.72 -1.11
C GLY A 554 16.36 23.22 -1.42
N LEU A 555 15.15 22.68 -1.54
CA LEU A 555 14.94 21.33 -2.11
C LEU A 555 15.04 21.40 -3.62
N ALA A 556 15.84 20.51 -4.22
CA ALA A 556 15.82 20.26 -5.66
C ALA A 556 14.49 19.59 -6.05
N TYR A 557 13.57 20.36 -6.63
CA TYR A 557 12.19 19.96 -6.88
C TYR A 557 12.01 19.52 -8.32
N ARG A 558 12.11 18.20 -8.56
CA ARG A 558 11.99 17.64 -9.92
C ARG A 558 10.56 17.48 -10.38
N LEU A 559 9.73 16.86 -9.55
CA LEU A 559 8.35 16.51 -9.84
C LEU A 559 7.55 16.51 -8.54
N GLN A 560 6.25 16.80 -8.61
CA GLN A 560 5.36 16.76 -7.44
C GLN A 560 5.24 15.37 -6.81
N TRP A 561 5.35 14.32 -7.62
CA TRP A 561 5.28 12.92 -7.20
C TRP A 561 6.63 12.47 -6.67
N GLY A 562 6.73 12.27 -5.35
CA GLY A 562 7.98 11.85 -4.72
C GLY A 562 9.10 12.89 -4.87
N ALA A 563 8.81 14.16 -4.60
CA ALA A 563 9.81 15.23 -4.65
C ALA A 563 11.05 14.91 -3.79
N LEU A 564 10.83 14.42 -2.56
CA LEU A 564 11.91 14.01 -1.66
C LEU A 564 12.61 12.72 -2.11
N ARG A 565 11.90 11.81 -2.80
CA ARG A 565 12.51 10.63 -3.44
C ARG A 565 13.54 11.05 -4.47
N TYR A 566 13.18 11.95 -5.39
CA TYR A 566 14.10 12.40 -6.44
C TYR A 566 15.32 13.13 -5.87
N ALA A 567 15.11 14.07 -4.94
CA ALA A 567 16.21 14.77 -4.30
C ALA A 567 17.15 13.81 -3.54
N SER A 568 16.58 12.81 -2.85
CA SER A 568 17.36 11.81 -2.11
C SER A 568 18.12 10.84 -3.01
N ASN A 569 17.51 10.41 -4.12
CA ASN A 569 18.17 9.55 -5.12
C ASN A 569 19.35 10.27 -5.77
N MET A 570 19.20 11.54 -6.10
CA MET A 570 20.30 12.32 -6.66
C MET A 570 21.36 12.68 -5.62
N ALA A 571 20.97 12.90 -4.36
CA ALA A 571 21.93 13.03 -3.26
C ALA A 571 22.77 11.74 -3.10
N MET A 572 22.13 10.57 -3.21
CA MET A 572 22.83 9.28 -3.23
C MET A 572 23.80 9.19 -4.41
N ALA A 573 23.38 9.52 -5.63
CA ALA A 573 24.23 9.52 -6.80
C ALA A 573 25.42 10.49 -6.67
N ALA A 574 25.22 11.66 -6.06
CA ALA A 574 26.28 12.63 -5.78
C ALA A 574 27.32 12.07 -4.81
N LEU A 575 26.86 11.37 -3.76
CA LEU A 575 27.75 10.69 -2.82
C LEU A 575 28.54 9.56 -3.50
N MET A 576 27.91 8.77 -4.38
CA MET A 576 28.61 7.73 -5.15
C MET A 576 29.67 8.34 -6.09
N ALA A 577 29.35 9.44 -6.76
CA ALA A 577 30.30 10.17 -7.59
C ALA A 577 31.46 10.77 -6.77
N ALA A 578 31.18 11.30 -5.58
CA ALA A 578 32.19 11.79 -4.64
C ALA A 578 33.13 10.67 -4.17
N GLU A 579 32.60 9.47 -3.89
CA GLU A 579 33.43 8.29 -3.57
C GLU A 579 34.30 7.86 -4.76
N ALA A 580 33.83 8.04 -5.99
CA ALA A 580 34.63 7.81 -7.18
C ALA A 580 35.71 8.88 -7.43
N GLY A 581 35.69 9.99 -6.68
CA GLY A 581 36.66 11.08 -6.72
C GLY A 581 36.22 12.33 -7.51
N ILE A 582 34.95 12.43 -7.89
CA ILE A 582 34.41 13.59 -8.61
C ILE A 582 33.94 14.64 -7.60
N HIS A 583 34.57 15.82 -7.60
CA HIS A 583 34.23 17.00 -6.80
C HIS A 583 33.76 16.68 -5.38
N PRO A 584 34.55 15.91 -4.60
CA PRO A 584 34.03 15.25 -3.40
C PRO A 584 33.47 16.23 -2.37
N ASP A 585 34.10 17.38 -2.16
CA ASP A 585 33.62 18.34 -1.16
C ASP A 585 32.30 18.99 -1.57
N GLU A 586 32.17 19.37 -2.84
CA GLU A 586 30.96 19.99 -3.40
C GLU A 586 29.77 19.02 -3.37
N TYR A 587 29.97 17.82 -3.91
CA TYR A 587 28.91 16.83 -4.07
C TYR A 587 28.42 16.30 -2.73
N ARG A 588 29.32 16.11 -1.76
CA ARG A 588 28.95 15.72 -0.39
C ARG A 588 28.17 16.82 0.31
N HIS A 589 28.54 18.09 0.13
CA HIS A 589 27.83 19.22 0.74
C HIS A 589 26.41 19.35 0.16
N TRP A 590 26.26 19.33 -1.16
CA TRP A 590 24.95 19.37 -1.79
C TRP A 590 24.06 18.21 -1.35
N ALA A 591 24.58 16.97 -1.39
CA ALA A 591 23.85 15.78 -0.97
C ALA A 591 23.40 15.86 0.50
N MET A 592 24.29 16.32 1.39
CA MET A 592 23.96 16.53 2.81
C MET A 592 22.79 17.51 2.96
N CYS A 593 22.77 18.62 2.21
CA CYS A 593 21.68 19.58 2.30
C CYS A 593 20.33 19.04 1.79
N GLN A 594 20.32 18.23 0.74
CA GLN A 594 19.08 17.58 0.28
C GLN A 594 18.53 16.59 1.31
N ILE A 595 19.39 15.79 1.94
CA ILE A 595 18.98 14.89 3.02
C ILE A 595 18.55 15.68 4.26
N HIS A 596 19.30 16.71 4.67
CA HIS A 596 18.94 17.54 5.83
C HIS A 596 17.63 18.29 5.66
N TYR A 597 17.26 18.66 4.42
CA TYR A 597 15.93 19.16 4.11
C TYR A 597 14.85 18.15 4.53
N ALA A 598 14.99 16.89 4.13
CA ALA A 598 14.07 15.81 4.49
C ALA A 598 14.03 15.54 6.01
N LEU A 599 15.15 15.76 6.70
CA LEU A 599 15.31 15.45 8.12
C LEU A 599 14.85 16.55 9.08
N GLY A 600 14.84 17.83 8.67
CA GLY A 600 14.44 18.89 9.60
C GLY A 600 14.80 20.33 9.27
N ASP A 601 15.68 20.61 8.30
CA ASP A 601 16.27 21.95 8.12
C ASP A 601 15.22 23.02 7.81
N THR A 602 14.06 22.60 7.30
CA THR A 602 12.93 23.47 6.98
C THR A 602 12.01 23.78 8.18
N GLY A 603 12.33 23.25 9.36
CA GLY A 603 11.57 23.39 10.61
C GLY A 603 10.75 22.16 11.00
N ARG A 604 10.70 21.13 10.15
CA ARG A 604 10.02 19.84 10.37
C ARG A 604 10.70 18.69 9.62
N SER A 605 10.53 17.48 10.12
CA SER A 605 10.94 16.24 9.46
C SER A 605 9.88 15.78 8.46
N PHE A 606 10.29 15.10 7.40
CA PHE A 606 9.46 14.38 6.44
C PHE A 606 9.62 12.86 6.54
N VAL A 607 10.26 12.38 7.60
CA VAL A 607 10.45 10.96 7.88
C VAL A 607 9.61 10.57 9.08
N VAL A 608 8.67 9.64 8.89
CA VAL A 608 7.75 9.19 9.93
C VAL A 608 8.51 8.65 11.14
N GLY A 609 8.17 9.15 12.33
CA GLY A 609 8.80 8.75 13.60
C GLY A 609 10.22 9.28 13.83
N PHE A 610 10.68 10.27 13.05
CA PHE A 610 12.00 10.88 13.22
C PHE A 610 11.92 12.40 13.33
N GLY A 611 12.75 13.00 14.20
CA GLY A 611 12.95 14.44 14.25
C GLY A 611 11.72 15.24 14.73
N LYS A 612 11.70 16.52 14.39
CA LYS A 612 10.67 17.46 14.86
C LYS A 612 9.45 17.43 13.95
N ASN A 613 8.24 17.28 14.52
CA ASN A 613 6.96 17.34 13.79
C ASN A 613 6.94 16.47 12.50
N PRO A 614 7.25 15.16 12.61
CA PRO A 614 7.21 14.26 11.46
C PRO A 614 5.78 14.05 10.95
N PRO A 615 5.61 13.52 9.73
CA PRO A 615 4.32 13.06 9.24
C PRO A 615 3.74 11.98 10.17
N VAL A 616 2.44 12.06 10.44
CA VAL A 616 1.70 11.10 11.27
C VAL A 616 0.55 10.43 10.53
N SER A 617 0.20 10.90 9.33
CA SER A 617 -0.89 10.35 8.52
C SER A 617 -0.43 9.94 7.11
N PRO A 618 0.61 9.09 6.95
CA PRO A 618 1.03 8.64 5.63
C PRO A 618 -0.10 7.87 4.93
N HIS A 619 -0.18 7.99 3.60
CA HIS A 619 -1.13 7.26 2.75
C HIS A 619 -0.74 5.78 2.70
N HIS A 620 -1.03 5.05 3.78
CA HIS A 620 -0.59 3.66 3.95
C HIS A 620 -1.62 2.83 4.72
N ARG A 621 -2.18 1.85 4.02
CA ARG A 621 -3.33 1.03 4.47
C ARG A 621 -3.07 0.35 5.81
N SER A 622 -2.07 -0.53 5.87
CA SER A 622 -1.84 -1.38 7.06
C SER A 622 -1.58 -0.54 8.32
N SER A 623 -0.78 0.52 8.23
CA SER A 623 -0.51 1.40 9.38
C SER A 623 -1.72 2.21 9.84
N SER A 624 -2.70 2.45 8.98
CA SER A 624 -3.92 3.19 9.35
C SER A 624 -4.92 2.31 10.12
N CYS A 625 -4.83 1.00 9.96
CA CYS A 625 -5.78 0.05 10.52
C CYS A 625 -5.51 -0.21 12.00
N PRO A 626 -6.55 -0.47 12.82
CA PRO A 626 -6.38 -0.97 14.17
C PRO A 626 -6.01 -2.46 14.18
N ASN A 627 -5.69 -2.99 15.36
CA ASN A 627 -5.46 -4.42 15.51
C ASN A 627 -6.75 -5.23 15.38
N LEU A 628 -6.59 -6.52 15.02
CA LEU A 628 -7.67 -7.50 15.10
C LEU A 628 -8.20 -7.58 16.54
N PRO A 629 -9.53 -7.76 16.73
CA PRO A 629 -10.51 -8.14 15.72
C PRO A 629 -11.28 -6.98 15.08
N VAL A 630 -10.90 -5.72 15.32
CA VAL A 630 -11.64 -4.56 14.77
C VAL A 630 -11.54 -4.57 13.25
N ARG A 631 -12.66 -4.41 12.53
CA ARG A 631 -12.64 -4.31 11.06
C ARG A 631 -11.91 -3.05 10.59
N CYS A 632 -11.13 -3.15 9.52
CA CYS A 632 -10.54 -2.01 8.82
C CYS A 632 -11.14 -1.90 7.42
N ASN A 633 -11.59 -0.71 7.04
CA ASN A 633 -12.28 -0.42 5.78
C ASN A 633 -11.97 1.02 5.32
N MET A 634 -12.62 1.47 4.23
CA MET A 634 -12.48 2.81 3.66
C MET A 634 -12.67 3.95 4.64
N ASN A 635 -13.46 3.78 5.71
CA ASN A 635 -13.67 4.87 6.67
C ASN A 635 -12.35 5.29 7.35
N TYR A 636 -11.37 4.38 7.48
CA TYR A 636 -10.04 4.71 8.03
C TYR A 636 -9.19 5.57 7.10
N LEU A 637 -9.42 5.54 5.78
CA LEU A 637 -8.77 6.46 4.85
C LEU A 637 -9.14 7.91 5.19
N HIS A 638 -10.42 8.15 5.45
CA HIS A 638 -11.01 9.48 5.60
C HIS A 638 -10.87 10.11 6.99
N LEU A 639 -10.26 9.42 7.95
CA LEU A 639 -10.06 9.96 9.30
C LEU A 639 -9.02 11.10 9.32
N ASP A 640 -9.32 12.17 10.05
CA ASP A 640 -8.43 13.31 10.30
C ASP A 640 -7.37 13.03 11.38
N THR A 641 -7.47 11.88 12.04
CA THR A 641 -6.55 11.43 13.07
C THR A 641 -5.24 10.91 12.47
N PRO A 642 -4.14 10.88 13.23
CA PRO A 642 -2.95 10.10 12.91
C PRO A 642 -3.28 8.66 12.50
N ASN A 643 -2.39 8.03 11.73
CA ASN A 643 -2.44 6.59 11.52
C ASN A 643 -2.33 5.86 12.86
N THR A 644 -3.05 4.75 12.97
CA THR A 644 -3.12 3.92 14.16
C THR A 644 -1.74 3.43 14.60
N HIS A 645 -0.95 2.95 13.65
CA HIS A 645 0.43 2.50 13.86
C HIS A 645 1.41 3.51 13.26
N MET A 646 2.52 3.75 13.96
CA MET A 646 3.59 4.56 13.44
C MET A 646 4.39 3.77 12.39
N LEU A 647 4.38 4.24 11.14
CA LEU A 647 5.13 3.65 10.03
C LEU A 647 6.60 4.11 10.05
N CYS A 648 7.36 3.63 11.05
CA CYS A 648 8.73 4.06 11.32
C CYS A 648 9.61 4.15 10.07
N GLY A 649 10.24 5.30 9.87
CA GLY A 649 11.29 5.49 8.85
C GLY A 649 10.80 5.74 7.44
N ALA A 650 9.49 5.71 7.18
CA ALA A 650 8.96 6.02 5.86
C ALA A 650 9.22 7.48 5.48
N LEU A 651 9.85 7.69 4.32
CA LEU A 651 10.00 9.00 3.70
C LEU A 651 8.73 9.28 2.89
N VAL A 652 8.01 10.35 3.25
CA VAL A 652 6.83 10.76 2.49
C VAL A 652 7.22 11.45 1.17
N GLY A 653 6.29 11.52 0.22
CA GLY A 653 6.53 12.15 -1.08
C GLY A 653 7.10 13.57 -1.01
N GLY A 654 6.68 14.34 0.00
CA GLY A 654 7.29 15.62 0.35
C GLY A 654 6.42 16.84 0.04
N PRO A 655 6.98 18.05 0.16
CA PRO A 655 6.25 19.30 -0.05
C PRO A 655 6.02 19.58 -1.55
N ASP A 656 5.18 20.58 -1.83
CA ASP A 656 5.06 21.23 -3.13
C ASP A 656 6.27 22.13 -3.46
N SER A 657 6.27 22.72 -4.66
CA SER A 657 7.36 23.57 -5.16
C SER A 657 7.63 24.84 -4.36
N SER A 658 6.74 25.19 -3.42
CA SER A 658 6.84 26.37 -2.54
C SER A 658 7.03 25.99 -1.07
N ASP A 659 7.51 24.77 -0.80
CA ASP A 659 7.68 24.19 0.55
C ASP A 659 6.36 23.98 1.32
N GLY A 660 5.22 24.03 0.63
CA GLY A 660 3.90 23.75 1.18
C GLY A 660 3.71 22.25 1.39
N TYR A 661 3.23 21.85 2.56
CA TYR A 661 2.98 20.44 2.88
C TYR A 661 1.80 20.29 3.82
N LYS A 662 0.88 19.40 3.46
CA LYS A 662 -0.28 19.04 4.26
C LYS A 662 -0.23 17.56 4.63
N ASP A 663 -0.03 17.28 5.92
CA ASP A 663 -0.10 15.94 6.48
C ASP A 663 -1.56 15.47 6.48
N SER A 664 -1.90 14.60 5.53
CA SER A 664 -3.26 14.12 5.30
C SER A 664 -3.18 12.77 4.60
N ARG A 665 -3.85 11.75 5.15
CA ARG A 665 -3.85 10.40 4.59
C ARG A 665 -4.41 10.36 3.18
N GLU A 666 -5.39 11.20 2.85
CA GLU A 666 -5.95 11.31 1.49
C GLU A 666 -5.02 12.02 0.49
N ASN A 667 -3.99 12.73 0.96
CA ASN A 667 -3.07 13.46 0.11
C ASN A 667 -1.95 12.53 -0.37
N TYR A 668 -2.28 11.63 -1.28
CA TYR A 668 -1.33 10.68 -1.87
C TYR A 668 -0.18 11.36 -2.64
N VAL A 669 -0.19 12.68 -2.88
CA VAL A 669 0.96 13.38 -3.46
C VAL A 669 2.01 13.67 -2.39
N ASN A 670 1.60 14.34 -1.30
CA ASN A 670 2.55 14.71 -0.24
C ASN A 670 2.86 13.56 0.71
N ASN A 671 1.90 12.66 0.94
CA ASN A 671 1.91 11.65 2.01
C ASN A 671 2.03 10.21 1.53
N GLU A 672 2.17 9.97 0.22
CA GLU A 672 2.57 8.64 -0.26
C GLU A 672 3.95 8.26 0.29
N VAL A 673 4.12 6.97 0.51
CA VAL A 673 5.33 6.31 0.98
C VAL A 673 5.51 5.06 0.13
N ALA A 674 6.72 4.77 -0.30
CA ALA A 674 7.00 3.66 -1.20
C ALA A 674 8.40 3.08 -1.01
N CYS A 675 8.59 1.82 -1.40
CA CYS A 675 9.88 1.15 -1.34
C CYS A 675 10.97 1.94 -2.10
N ASP A 676 10.64 2.50 -3.26
CA ASP A 676 11.57 3.28 -4.08
C ASP A 676 11.84 4.67 -3.47
N TYR A 677 10.88 5.24 -2.72
CA TYR A 677 11.08 6.53 -2.03
C TYR A 677 12.20 6.44 -0.98
N ASN A 678 12.24 5.32 -0.27
CA ASN A 678 13.23 5.10 0.79
C ASN A 678 14.60 4.61 0.29
N ALA A 679 14.71 4.04 -0.92
CA ALA A 679 15.91 3.30 -1.30
C ALA A 679 17.15 4.21 -1.46
N GLY A 680 17.04 5.24 -2.30
CA GLY A 680 18.11 6.24 -2.45
C GLY A 680 18.31 7.05 -1.18
N PHE A 681 17.24 7.37 -0.45
CA PHE A 681 17.31 8.04 0.85
C PHE A 681 18.13 7.26 1.87
N GLN A 682 17.84 5.98 2.10
CA GLN A 682 18.57 5.14 3.04
C GLN A 682 20.04 5.02 2.63
N THR A 683 20.31 4.85 1.34
CA THR A 683 21.69 4.78 0.82
C THR A 683 22.44 6.10 1.02
N ALA A 684 21.79 7.26 0.81
CA ALA A 684 22.38 8.56 1.09
C ALA A 684 22.64 8.78 2.58
N VAL A 685 21.71 8.38 3.45
CA VAL A 685 21.89 8.38 4.92
C VAL A 685 23.10 7.52 5.32
N ALA A 686 23.24 6.33 4.74
CA ALA A 686 24.40 5.46 4.97
C ALA A 686 25.70 6.13 4.50
N GLY A 687 25.68 6.81 3.35
CA GLY A 687 26.81 7.59 2.85
C GLY A 687 27.23 8.71 3.79
N LEU A 688 26.29 9.55 4.24
CA LEU A 688 26.56 10.62 5.22
C LEU A 688 27.08 10.04 6.55
N ARG A 689 26.52 8.93 7.00
CA ARG A 689 26.99 8.24 8.20
C ARG A 689 28.42 7.72 8.06
N SER A 690 28.77 7.12 6.93
CA SER A 690 30.13 6.67 6.62
C SER A 690 31.11 7.85 6.57
N LEU A 691 30.69 9.00 6.02
CA LEU A 691 31.52 10.20 6.01
C LEU A 691 31.82 10.71 7.43
N LEU A 692 30.89 10.60 8.38
CA LEU A 692 31.16 10.92 9.78
C LEU A 692 32.23 10.01 10.40
N ILE A 693 32.19 8.71 10.08
CA ILE A 693 33.20 7.73 10.54
C ILE A 693 34.58 8.11 10.00
N ARG A 694 34.63 8.54 8.73
CA ARG A 694 35.88 8.87 8.03
C ARG A 694 36.34 10.32 8.24
N HIS A 695 35.66 11.11 9.06
CA HIS A 695 35.92 12.54 9.25
C HIS A 695 35.89 13.36 7.95
N LEU A 696 35.02 12.97 7.01
CA LEU A 696 34.83 13.61 5.70
C LEU A 696 33.45 14.27 5.57
N HIS A 697 32.63 14.24 6.62
CA HIS A 697 31.30 14.84 6.59
C HIS A 697 31.40 16.37 6.50
N PRO A 698 30.59 17.07 5.68
CA PRO A 698 30.69 18.52 5.52
C PRO A 698 30.56 19.30 6.84
N GLU A 699 29.71 18.86 7.78
CA GLU A 699 29.61 19.48 9.12
C GLU A 699 30.91 19.39 9.94
N GLN A 700 31.74 18.37 9.72
CA GLN A 700 32.99 18.18 10.45
C GLN A 700 34.16 18.96 9.83
N LYS A 701 34.06 19.33 8.54
CA LYS A 701 35.08 20.12 7.85
C LYS A 701 34.96 21.64 8.10
N GLY A 702 33.80 22.10 8.57
CA GLY A 702 33.51 23.51 8.83
C GLY A 702 33.11 24.29 7.57
N GLY A 703 32.28 25.33 7.71
CA GLY A 703 31.87 26.21 6.62
C GLY A 703 30.69 25.72 5.75
N ALA A 704 30.27 24.46 5.88
CA ALA A 704 29.09 23.96 5.19
C ALA A 704 27.79 24.50 5.81
N THR A 705 26.95 25.15 4.99
CA THR A 705 25.63 25.65 5.39
C THR A 705 24.55 25.15 4.44
N CYS A 706 23.33 24.96 4.93
CA CYS A 706 22.16 24.64 4.12
C CYS A 706 21.13 25.79 4.19
N PRO A 707 20.39 26.09 3.12
CA PRO A 707 20.40 25.40 1.82
C PRO A 707 21.71 25.61 1.06
N TYR A 708 22.01 24.69 0.14
CA TYR A 708 23.20 24.77 -0.70
C TYR A 708 23.02 25.87 -1.76
N HIS A 709 24.00 26.77 -1.91
CA HIS A 709 23.94 27.92 -2.83
C HIS A 709 24.91 27.83 -4.01
N GLY A 710 25.58 26.68 -4.20
CA GLY A 710 26.67 26.54 -5.17
C GLY A 710 28.04 26.86 -4.56
N ALA A 711 29.12 26.41 -5.21
CA ALA A 711 30.45 26.94 -4.93
C ALA A 711 30.48 28.43 -5.29
N ALA A 712 30.99 29.28 -4.39
CA ALA A 712 31.27 30.67 -4.76
C ALA A 712 32.22 30.67 -5.97
N PRO A 713 31.94 31.47 -7.02
CA PRO A 713 32.73 31.47 -8.26
C PRO A 713 34.21 31.79 -8.06
#